data_AF-A0A3D1YHV5-F1
#
_entry.id   AF-A0A3D1YHV5-F1
#
_cell.length_a   1.000
_cell.length_b   1.000
_cell.length_c   1.000
_cell.angle_alpha   90.00
_cell.angle_beta   90.00
_cell.angle_gamma   90.00
#
_symmetry.space_group_name_H-M   'P 1'
#
loop_
_entity.id
_entity.type
_entity.pdbx_description
1 polymer ?
#
loop_
_entity_poly.entity_id
_entity_poly.type
_entity_poly.pdbx_seq_one_letter_code
_entity_poly.pdbx_strand_id
1 'polypeptide(L)'
;MAGAIQKEIGDIVSELESSPNNHLLAREGILDSITLTREFAQTMLNAVCEQFTSSTFSIFLQLEDSTDTLLLDDTNLVTPNTSTMGEVLMEASVTNASYSLATICERLARQRAICYGARDIQTAFKKFIFPTYEVVNGALGLTEPNTSFMGLAASQILDEYQITLSTTPGTTQTEGSNTFSTYVGDYYLVRSRVDGELVDVTENIAPYTTPDAEIVFGNTITWGGDVSGEAAANTWNYNWAKANIATVNIINAGAFNELTTLTLDDHLTPGSNNNYTPVGPSFGGTHYLKRHEDSVNTFTITGTATANTQEITEVSDEDMAKVKHGDVITSSNLPIGYYGPTKILAAKAAENKIRLSDLVYDIGTVTQEMNTVTLTGGTFPLTTGIDGAVITFPGGGGTIVSRPSGIKLELSTSSNVYTQQAYSITYGGKSESNGVITYTINSVPFSHAKNDIFCQVKITAEGIVKNDNWKPIGDGVGGYSGTDEGPDDTLTANTSQFIGLLGFYDPNNGSANATNDLTKAARDDFSSLGKEYNEIYYPYVELNPFKPAIGPTNKSYAVENGELTGTQPPALGDQDAYSGRYIRWDNKRADASGALPEHRYYTDSAEKFYYELPANAGYTSGTSSVANWPMPAEGEPPHAIDKSGLSGVVTRIQSTTVSCDGVSIGVGAAGTIPVDDNTTTPSLSGTTWPYNDTPSAGQTIGHYYTKGANNYIYDNHYRINTVTVNSGSNTWVATTRTDVSAFVCRYNFAQKHIYESGGNANTTMNADVQFIRDTVGDLQSIVSFRDPIISGAEAGGSGISDADFDTYLATEPYGDLASLSTSLTNYRNALVAQGRTGQNNGNSGKGTAITYSNSEWSSFHTEVGTFGSNCGKRVAEIDARIGVPTRAGTRAQGQGVPPAIYVSGIPSSNTTGGQVPYGKSLYNNVNHLLGKDIDLLGKLIGDVQSLSSLIDLVKKARNKFEIYNGRDKEYSDV
;
A
#
# COMPACT_ATOMS: atom_id res chain seq x y z
N MET A 1 -35.17 40.62 32.71
CA MET A 1 -35.50 39.38 31.99
C MET A 1 -35.21 39.53 30.50
N ALA A 2 -35.84 40.49 29.79
CA ALA A 2 -35.59 40.72 28.35
C ALA A 2 -34.12 40.93 27.95
N GLY A 3 -33.34 41.73 28.71
CA GLY A 3 -31.92 41.97 28.40
C GLY A 3 -30.97 40.80 28.68
N ALA A 4 -31.33 39.87 29.58
CA ALA A 4 -30.55 38.65 29.80
C ALA A 4 -30.81 37.63 28.69
N ILE A 5 -32.07 37.55 28.24
CA ILE A 5 -32.49 36.74 27.09
C ILE A 5 -31.82 37.22 25.80
N GLN A 6 -31.77 38.53 25.54
CA GLN A 6 -31.08 39.09 24.38
C GLN A 6 -29.57 38.84 24.39
N LYS A 7 -28.95 38.82 25.58
CA LYS A 7 -27.53 38.49 25.70
C LYS A 7 -27.28 37.00 25.43
N GLU A 8 -28.07 36.11 26.00
CA GLU A 8 -28.00 34.66 25.72
C GLU A 8 -28.23 34.37 24.23
N ILE A 9 -29.17 35.07 23.59
CA ILE A 9 -29.37 34.99 22.13
C ILE A 9 -28.12 35.45 21.39
N GLY A 10 -27.51 36.58 21.76
CA GLY A 10 -26.28 37.08 21.12
C GLY A 10 -25.06 36.17 21.32
N ASP A 11 -24.89 35.61 22.52
CA ASP A 11 -23.82 34.66 22.85
C ASP A 11 -24.00 33.35 22.04
N ILE A 12 -25.24 32.87 21.88
CA ILE A 12 -25.58 31.67 21.08
C ILE A 12 -25.47 31.94 19.58
N VAL A 13 -25.87 33.11 19.08
CA VAL A 13 -25.66 33.50 17.68
C VAL A 13 -24.17 33.51 17.36
N SER A 14 -23.33 34.04 18.27
CA SER A 14 -21.88 33.99 18.13
C SER A 14 -21.33 32.55 18.20
N GLU A 15 -21.91 31.67 19.03
CA GLU A 15 -21.60 30.22 19.06
C GLU A 15 -21.98 29.51 17.75
N LEU A 16 -23.09 29.90 17.13
CA LEU A 16 -23.56 29.38 15.84
C LEU A 16 -22.68 29.87 14.68
N GLU A 17 -22.25 31.14 14.70
CA GLU A 17 -21.30 31.72 13.74
C GLU A 17 -19.88 31.13 13.87
N SER A 18 -19.55 30.52 15.01
CA SER A 18 -18.27 29.85 15.27
C SER A 18 -18.33 28.31 15.18
N SER A 19 -19.52 27.75 14.90
CA SER A 19 -19.69 26.33 14.58
C SER A 19 -19.21 26.05 13.13
N PRO A 20 -18.90 24.79 12.74
CA PRO A 20 -18.48 24.48 11.36
C PRO A 20 -19.52 24.97 10.35
N ASN A 21 -19.10 25.81 9.39
CA ASN A 21 -20.00 26.51 8.45
C ASN A 21 -20.88 25.58 7.60
N ASN A 22 -20.49 24.30 7.45
CA ASN A 22 -21.26 23.25 6.78
C ASN A 22 -20.63 21.86 7.07
N HIS A 23 -21.38 20.80 6.77
CA HIS A 23 -20.93 19.40 6.79
C HIS A 23 -19.84 19.10 5.73
N LEU A 24 -19.61 20.01 4.78
CA LEU A 24 -18.61 19.87 3.71
C LEU A 24 -17.19 19.93 4.29
N LEU A 25 -16.93 20.81 5.25
CA LEU A 25 -15.62 20.92 5.92
C LEU A 25 -15.19 19.61 6.63
N ALA A 26 -16.14 18.85 7.18
CA ALA A 26 -15.84 17.57 7.84
C ALA A 26 -15.50 16.46 6.83
N ARG A 27 -16.26 16.39 5.72
CA ARG A 27 -15.96 15.44 4.62
C ARG A 27 -14.66 15.78 3.92
N GLU A 28 -14.37 17.07 3.74
CA GLU A 28 -13.10 17.57 3.20
C GLU A 28 -11.92 17.18 4.08
N GLY A 29 -12.00 17.41 5.40
CA GLY A 29 -10.93 17.00 6.32
C GLY A 29 -10.64 15.49 6.30
N ILE A 30 -11.68 14.67 6.10
CA ILE A 30 -11.53 13.22 5.88
C ILE A 30 -10.79 12.94 4.57
N LEU A 31 -11.14 13.60 3.47
CA LEU A 31 -10.52 13.42 2.16
C LEU A 31 -9.06 13.91 2.12
N ASP A 32 -8.75 15.00 2.82
CA ASP A 32 -7.38 15.48 3.00
C ASP A 32 -6.55 14.48 3.80
N SER A 33 -7.13 13.94 4.87
CA SER A 33 -6.50 12.89 5.68
C SER A 33 -6.30 11.60 4.89
N ILE A 34 -7.23 11.24 4.00
CA ILE A 34 -7.06 10.13 3.03
C ILE A 34 -5.90 10.41 2.09
N THR A 35 -5.81 11.62 1.54
CA THR A 35 -4.74 12.02 0.62
C THR A 35 -3.37 11.88 1.31
N LEU A 36 -3.22 12.43 2.51
CA LEU A 36 -2.02 12.27 3.33
C LEU A 36 -1.73 10.80 3.65
N THR A 37 -2.76 10.02 4.00
CA THR A 37 -2.62 8.60 4.31
C THR A 37 -2.24 7.80 3.07
N ARG A 38 -2.64 8.21 1.86
CA ARG A 38 -2.27 7.58 0.59
C ARG A 38 -0.84 7.90 0.17
N GLU A 39 -0.38 9.14 0.33
CA GLU A 39 1.03 9.49 0.13
C GLU A 39 1.93 8.71 1.09
N PHE A 40 1.50 8.63 2.36
CA PHE A 40 2.15 7.78 3.35
C PHE A 40 2.07 6.30 2.98
N ALA A 41 0.91 5.82 2.52
CA ALA A 41 0.71 4.44 2.10
C ALA A 41 1.58 4.08 0.90
N GLN A 42 1.67 4.94 -0.11
CA GLN A 42 2.52 4.76 -1.28
C GLN A 42 4.00 4.65 -0.90
N THR A 43 4.40 5.23 0.22
CA THR A 43 5.79 5.17 0.71
C THR A 43 6.03 3.98 1.66
N MET A 44 5.10 3.69 2.58
CA MET A 44 5.29 2.78 3.72
C MET A 44 4.39 1.54 3.69
N LEU A 45 3.13 1.69 3.26
CA LEU A 45 2.19 0.58 3.12
C LEU A 45 2.44 -0.21 1.82
N ASN A 46 3.00 0.41 0.79
CA ASN A 46 3.55 -0.26 -0.39
C ASN A 46 4.63 -1.27 0.02
N ALA A 47 5.54 -0.96 0.94
CA ALA A 47 6.50 -1.96 1.42
C ALA A 47 5.84 -3.19 2.10
N VAL A 48 4.61 -3.05 2.61
CA VAL A 48 3.86 -4.12 3.30
C VAL A 48 2.91 -4.87 2.34
N CYS A 49 2.34 -4.17 1.35
CA CYS A 49 1.27 -4.64 0.47
C CYS A 49 1.69 -4.76 -1.00
N GLU A 50 2.62 -3.94 -1.48
CA GLU A 50 3.16 -3.96 -2.84
C GLU A 50 4.06 -5.17 -3.01
N GLN A 51 4.03 -5.70 -4.22
CA GLN A 51 4.75 -6.89 -4.58
C GLN A 51 6.17 -6.54 -5.02
N PHE A 52 7.19 -7.03 -4.33
CA PHE A 52 8.57 -6.93 -4.79
C PHE A 52 8.68 -7.64 -6.15
N THR A 53 9.02 -6.89 -7.19
CA THR A 53 9.28 -7.46 -8.51
C THR A 53 10.73 -7.91 -8.57
N SER A 54 10.93 -9.22 -8.68
CA SER A 54 12.22 -9.76 -9.12
C SER A 54 12.32 -9.52 -10.63
N SER A 55 13.23 -8.65 -11.05
CA SER A 55 13.47 -8.44 -12.49
C SER A 55 14.20 -9.65 -13.07
N THR A 56 13.53 -10.29 -14.02
CA THR A 56 14.09 -11.39 -14.81
C THR A 56 14.81 -10.81 -16.03
N PHE A 57 16.08 -11.16 -16.23
CA PHE A 57 16.76 -10.93 -17.50
C PHE A 57 16.60 -12.16 -18.38
N SER A 58 16.03 -12.00 -19.58
CA SER A 58 16.09 -13.01 -20.63
C SER A 58 17.45 -12.93 -21.32
N ILE A 59 18.30 -13.95 -21.14
CA ILE A 59 19.50 -14.15 -21.95
C ILE A 59 19.10 -14.98 -23.17
N PHE A 60 19.29 -14.43 -24.37
CA PHE A 60 19.26 -15.19 -25.60
C PHE A 60 20.69 -15.64 -25.91
N LEU A 61 20.98 -16.94 -25.79
CA LEU A 61 22.25 -17.52 -26.26
C LEU A 61 22.07 -18.03 -27.68
N GLN A 62 22.71 -17.36 -28.64
CA GLN A 62 22.91 -17.89 -29.98
C GLN A 62 24.12 -18.85 -29.91
N LEU A 63 23.89 -20.15 -30.09
CA LEU A 63 24.98 -21.11 -30.22
C LEU A 63 25.39 -21.16 -31.70
N GLU A 64 26.50 -20.48 -31.99
CA GLU A 64 27.16 -20.50 -33.30
C GLU A 64 28.26 -21.55 -33.26
N ASP A 65 28.41 -22.31 -34.34
CA ASP A 65 29.65 -23.05 -34.56
C ASP A 65 30.79 -22.09 -34.94
N SER A 66 32.02 -22.60 -35.12
CA SER A 66 33.19 -21.78 -35.50
C SER A 66 33.08 -21.08 -36.87
N THR A 67 31.93 -21.21 -37.55
CA THR A 67 31.64 -20.62 -38.86
C THR A 67 30.42 -19.70 -38.87
N ASP A 68 29.92 -19.24 -37.71
CA ASP A 68 28.75 -18.36 -37.55
C ASP A 68 27.43 -18.98 -38.08
N THR A 69 27.33 -20.31 -38.11
CA THR A 69 26.10 -21.01 -38.56
C THR A 69 25.22 -21.38 -37.37
N LEU A 70 23.91 -21.10 -37.47
CA LEU A 70 22.91 -21.45 -36.46
C LEU A 70 22.74 -22.98 -36.39
N LEU A 71 23.02 -23.59 -35.22
CA LEU A 71 22.83 -25.03 -35.01
C LEU A 71 21.33 -25.37 -34.93
N LEU A 72 20.71 -25.71 -36.05
CA LEU A 72 19.41 -26.37 -36.09
C LEU A 72 19.43 -27.59 -37.03
N ASP A 73 18.87 -28.68 -36.51
CA ASP A 73 18.34 -29.87 -37.19
C ASP A 73 19.28 -31.08 -37.38
N ASP A 74 19.27 -32.00 -36.40
CA ASP A 74 19.54 -33.42 -36.66
C ASP A 74 18.35 -34.01 -37.44
N THR A 75 18.46 -33.96 -38.76
CA THR A 75 17.48 -34.42 -39.74
C THR A 75 17.28 -35.95 -39.81
N ASN A 76 17.64 -36.72 -38.77
CA ASN A 76 17.57 -38.19 -38.78
C ASN A 76 16.54 -38.83 -37.85
N LEU A 77 15.37 -38.22 -37.63
CA LEU A 77 14.23 -38.95 -37.08
C LEU A 77 13.08 -39.05 -38.09
N VAL A 78 13.16 -40.08 -38.94
CA VAL A 78 12.07 -40.51 -39.83
C VAL A 78 10.96 -41.18 -39.01
N THR A 79 9.88 -40.47 -38.74
CA THR A 79 8.53 -41.06 -38.62
C THR A 79 7.47 -40.14 -39.22
N PRO A 80 6.64 -40.62 -40.18
CA PRO A 80 5.56 -39.83 -40.74
C PRO A 80 4.26 -40.13 -39.99
N ASN A 81 3.88 -39.29 -39.04
CA ASN A 81 2.46 -39.04 -38.73
C ASN A 81 2.28 -37.82 -37.82
N THR A 82 1.72 -36.77 -38.44
CA THR A 82 0.87 -35.71 -37.89
C THR A 82 0.96 -35.30 -36.40
N SER A 83 1.26 -34.00 -36.25
CA SER A 83 0.80 -33.05 -35.22
C SER A 83 1.28 -33.27 -33.78
N THR A 84 2.36 -32.57 -33.41
CA THR A 84 2.42 -31.64 -32.26
C THR A 84 3.80 -30.99 -32.20
N MET A 85 3.84 -29.80 -31.63
CA MET A 85 4.93 -28.82 -31.68
C MET A 85 6.24 -29.37 -31.10
N GLY A 86 7.33 -29.24 -31.86
CA GLY A 86 8.70 -29.41 -31.39
C GLY A 86 9.32 -28.05 -31.09
N GLU A 87 8.79 -27.35 -30.09
CA GLU A 87 9.50 -26.25 -29.44
C GLU A 87 10.65 -26.84 -28.62
N VAL A 88 11.88 -26.63 -29.06
CA VAL A 88 13.02 -26.58 -28.13
C VAL A 88 13.69 -25.21 -28.33
N LEU A 89 12.94 -24.17 -28.02
CA LEU A 89 13.49 -22.94 -27.47
C LEU A 89 13.72 -23.26 -26.00
N MET A 90 14.97 -23.26 -25.53
CA MET A 90 15.20 -23.24 -24.10
C MET A 90 14.82 -21.83 -23.60
N GLU A 91 13.53 -21.63 -23.34
CA GLU A 91 13.06 -20.47 -22.60
C GLU A 91 13.41 -20.70 -21.12
N ALA A 92 14.50 -20.12 -20.65
CA ALA A 92 14.65 -19.88 -19.22
C ALA A 92 13.77 -18.68 -18.86
N SER A 93 12.48 -18.90 -18.60
CA SER A 93 11.65 -17.92 -17.92
C SER A 93 12.05 -17.91 -16.44
N VAL A 94 12.52 -16.78 -15.91
CA VAL A 94 12.34 -16.51 -14.48
C VAL A 94 10.99 -15.81 -14.33
N THR A 95 10.16 -16.36 -13.46
CA THR A 95 8.75 -16.02 -13.30
C THR A 95 8.53 -14.70 -12.58
N ASN A 96 7.50 -13.97 -13.03
CA ASN A 96 6.80 -12.85 -12.37
C ASN A 96 6.28 -13.23 -10.96
N ALA A 97 7.18 -13.49 -10.02
CA ALA A 97 6.81 -13.82 -8.66
C ALA A 97 6.79 -12.52 -7.85
N SER A 98 5.68 -11.82 -7.97
CA SER A 98 5.43 -10.55 -7.31
C SER A 98 4.93 -10.84 -5.88
N TYR A 99 5.77 -10.67 -4.85
CA TYR A 99 5.45 -11.00 -3.45
C TYR A 99 5.42 -9.78 -2.54
N SER A 100 4.39 -9.62 -1.70
CA SER A 100 4.42 -8.65 -0.61
C SER A 100 5.32 -9.10 0.54
N LEU A 101 5.76 -8.19 1.41
CA LEU A 101 6.59 -8.54 2.58
C LEU A 101 5.93 -9.58 3.49
N ALA A 102 4.62 -9.47 3.70
CA ALA A 102 3.84 -10.46 4.42
C ALA A 102 3.87 -11.83 3.72
N THR A 103 3.80 -11.84 2.38
CA THR A 103 3.89 -13.08 1.58
C THR A 103 5.28 -13.69 1.65
N ILE A 104 6.34 -12.88 1.62
CA ILE A 104 7.73 -13.33 1.80
C ILE A 104 7.88 -13.99 3.18
N CYS A 105 7.45 -13.31 4.26
CA CYS A 105 7.44 -13.88 5.61
C CYS A 105 6.66 -15.19 5.68
N GLU A 106 5.49 -15.27 5.05
CA GLU A 106 4.66 -16.47 4.99
C GLU A 106 5.39 -17.65 4.31
N ARG A 107 6.02 -17.41 3.16
CA ARG A 107 6.75 -18.45 2.40
C ARG A 107 7.98 -18.94 3.16
N LEU A 108 8.75 -18.02 3.74
CA LEU A 108 9.91 -18.34 4.56
C LEU A 108 9.49 -19.08 5.85
N ALA A 109 8.43 -18.63 6.52
CA ALA A 109 7.92 -19.28 7.74
C ALA A 109 7.44 -20.72 7.47
N ARG A 110 6.83 -20.98 6.31
CA ARG A 110 6.48 -22.33 5.85
C ARG A 110 7.73 -23.20 5.71
N GLN A 111 8.77 -22.70 5.05
CA GLN A 111 10.05 -23.43 4.91
C GLN A 111 10.69 -23.71 6.28
N ARG A 112 10.67 -22.73 7.19
CA ARG A 112 11.15 -22.87 8.58
C ARG A 112 10.38 -23.95 9.34
N ALA A 113 9.06 -24.00 9.22
CA ALA A 113 8.23 -25.02 9.87
C ALA A 113 8.56 -26.44 9.37
N ILE A 114 8.76 -26.61 8.06
CA ILE A 114 9.19 -27.89 7.47
C ILE A 114 10.58 -28.28 8.01
N CYS A 115 11.52 -27.34 8.09
CA CYS A 115 12.87 -27.58 8.62
C CYS A 115 12.89 -27.91 10.13
N TYR A 116 11.91 -27.47 10.91
CA TYR A 116 11.71 -27.94 12.29
C TYR A 116 11.15 -29.36 12.38
N GLY A 117 10.60 -29.90 11.29
CA GLY A 117 9.85 -31.15 11.26
C GLY A 117 8.35 -30.98 11.55
N ALA A 118 7.84 -29.75 11.58
CA ALA A 118 6.44 -29.42 11.88
C ALA A 118 5.57 -29.34 10.61
N ARG A 119 5.71 -30.33 9.72
CA ARG A 119 5.12 -30.32 8.36
C ARG A 119 3.60 -30.25 8.34
N ASP A 120 2.93 -30.90 9.29
CA ASP A 120 1.46 -30.93 9.36
C ASP A 120 0.86 -29.55 9.69
N ILE A 121 1.66 -28.66 10.27
CA ILE A 121 1.26 -27.30 10.66
C ILE A 121 2.05 -26.23 9.89
N GLN A 122 2.63 -26.59 8.73
CA GLN A 122 3.47 -25.72 7.91
C GLN A 122 2.75 -24.46 7.38
N THR A 123 1.44 -24.34 7.55
CA THR A 123 0.63 -23.15 7.20
C THR A 123 -0.15 -22.57 8.38
N ALA A 124 0.09 -23.05 9.61
CA ALA A 124 -0.68 -22.69 10.81
C ALA A 124 0.07 -21.72 11.74
N PHE A 125 1.13 -21.07 11.27
CA PHE A 125 1.76 -19.96 11.99
C PHE A 125 0.80 -18.78 12.14
N LYS A 126 0.98 -18.03 13.22
CA LYS A 126 0.19 -16.83 13.48
C LYS A 126 0.61 -15.73 12.50
N LYS A 127 -0.36 -15.03 11.91
CA LYS A 127 -0.13 -13.88 11.03
C LYS A 127 -1.31 -12.92 11.07
N PHE A 128 -1.07 -11.68 10.66
CA PHE A 128 -2.13 -10.71 10.38
C PHE A 128 -2.62 -10.85 8.94
N ILE A 129 -3.87 -10.46 8.71
CA ILE A 129 -4.46 -10.40 7.38
C ILE A 129 -4.33 -8.96 6.88
N PHE A 130 -3.43 -8.74 5.92
CA PHE A 130 -3.25 -7.46 5.25
C PHE A 130 -4.06 -7.41 3.94
N PRO A 131 -4.56 -6.22 3.53
CA PRO A 131 -5.18 -6.05 2.22
C PRO A 131 -4.14 -6.17 1.09
N THR A 132 -4.59 -6.41 -0.14
CA THR A 132 -3.70 -6.27 -1.31
C THR A 132 -3.45 -4.79 -1.60
N TYR A 133 -2.32 -4.44 -2.21
CA TYR A 133 -2.01 -3.02 -2.46
C TYR A 133 -3.02 -2.34 -3.39
N GLU A 134 -3.60 -3.09 -4.33
CA GLU A 134 -4.63 -2.58 -5.23
C GLU A 134 -5.91 -2.17 -4.50
N VAL A 135 -6.17 -2.73 -3.31
CA VAL A 135 -7.30 -2.34 -2.47
C VAL A 135 -7.00 -1.03 -1.73
N VAL A 136 -5.78 -0.89 -1.19
CA VAL A 136 -5.36 0.30 -0.43
C VAL A 136 -5.23 1.52 -1.34
N ASN A 137 -4.54 1.36 -2.46
CA ASN A 137 -4.35 2.40 -3.48
C ASN A 137 -5.43 2.34 -4.57
N GLY A 138 -6.48 1.54 -4.34
CA GLY A 138 -7.62 1.45 -5.25
C GLY A 138 -8.32 2.79 -5.34
N ALA A 139 -8.86 3.09 -6.52
CA ALA A 139 -9.61 4.32 -6.73
C ALA A 139 -10.74 4.43 -5.68
N LEU A 140 -10.92 5.62 -5.11
CA LEU A 140 -12.14 5.93 -4.39
C LEU A 140 -13.31 5.75 -5.38
N GLY A 141 -14.50 5.41 -4.86
CA GLY A 141 -15.72 5.55 -5.66
C GLY A 141 -16.05 7.01 -5.99
N LEU A 142 -15.27 7.93 -5.42
CA LEU A 142 -15.23 9.35 -5.70
C LEU A 142 -14.32 9.62 -6.90
N THR A 143 -14.57 10.69 -7.64
CA THR A 143 -13.65 11.09 -8.71
C THR A 143 -12.41 11.70 -8.09
N GLU A 144 -11.30 10.98 -8.15
CA GLU A 144 -10.01 11.48 -7.65
C GLU A 144 -9.50 12.64 -8.51
N PRO A 145 -9.12 13.77 -7.90
CA PRO A 145 -8.53 14.88 -8.62
C PRO A 145 -7.15 14.45 -9.10
N ASN A 146 -6.92 14.60 -10.40
CA ASN A 146 -5.61 14.50 -10.99
C ASN A 146 -5.21 15.84 -11.59
N THR A 147 -4.03 15.89 -12.17
CA THR A 147 -3.40 17.12 -12.70
C THR A 147 -4.21 17.79 -13.81
N SER A 148 -5.16 17.09 -14.42
CA SER A 148 -5.88 17.53 -15.62
C SER A 148 -7.38 17.32 -15.54
N PHE A 149 -7.89 16.63 -14.52
CA PHE A 149 -9.30 16.26 -14.38
C PHE A 149 -9.66 16.19 -12.90
N MET A 150 -10.66 16.96 -12.50
CA MET A 150 -11.04 17.14 -11.10
C MET A 150 -12.53 17.43 -10.95
N GLY A 151 -13.11 16.97 -9.85
CA GLY A 151 -14.44 17.39 -9.40
C GLY A 151 -14.40 18.81 -8.86
N LEU A 152 -15.44 19.59 -9.10
CA LEU A 152 -15.53 20.95 -8.59
C LEU A 152 -16.92 21.38 -8.11
N ALA A 153 -16.89 22.39 -7.27
CA ALA A 153 -17.99 23.29 -7.00
C ALA A 153 -17.54 24.73 -7.27
N ALA A 154 -18.26 25.43 -8.14
CA ALA A 154 -17.97 26.81 -8.47
C ALA A 154 -18.95 27.74 -7.74
N SER A 155 -18.42 28.79 -7.12
CA SER A 155 -19.20 29.82 -6.42
C SER A 155 -18.57 31.19 -6.60
N GLN A 156 -19.34 32.23 -6.32
CA GLN A 156 -18.81 33.58 -6.28
C GLN A 156 -17.76 33.71 -5.15
N ILE A 157 -16.83 34.67 -5.26
CA ILE A 157 -15.65 34.83 -4.38
C ILE A 157 -16.00 34.89 -2.87
N LEU A 158 -17.20 35.36 -2.51
CA LEU A 158 -17.68 35.46 -1.13
C LEU A 158 -18.63 34.30 -0.75
N ASP A 159 -18.70 33.24 -1.56
CA ASP A 159 -19.58 32.08 -1.37
C ASP A 159 -21.08 32.41 -1.25
N GLU A 160 -21.47 33.58 -1.73
CA GLU A 160 -22.86 34.04 -1.63
C GLU A 160 -23.76 33.22 -2.57
N TYR A 161 -23.31 33.02 -3.82
CA TYR A 161 -24.08 32.36 -4.90
C TYR A 161 -23.28 31.25 -5.60
N GLN A 162 -23.97 30.19 -6.03
CA GLN A 162 -23.40 29.10 -6.84
C GLN A 162 -23.29 29.51 -8.32
N ILE A 163 -22.18 29.17 -8.97
CA ILE A 163 -21.93 29.47 -10.39
C ILE A 163 -22.01 28.19 -11.21
N THR A 164 -22.85 28.17 -12.24
CA THR A 164 -22.97 27.03 -13.17
C THR A 164 -22.07 27.25 -14.37
N LEU A 165 -20.88 26.64 -14.34
CA LEU A 165 -19.93 26.67 -15.45
C LEU A 165 -20.46 25.88 -16.67
N SER A 166 -20.06 26.30 -17.88
CA SER A 166 -20.56 25.75 -19.14
C SER A 166 -19.44 25.62 -20.17
N THR A 167 -19.50 24.56 -20.99
CA THR A 167 -18.65 24.38 -22.19
C THR A 167 -19.22 25.01 -23.45
N THR A 168 -20.39 25.63 -23.37
CA THR A 168 -21.05 26.24 -24.51
C THR A 168 -20.64 27.72 -24.62
N PRO A 169 -20.01 28.15 -25.73
CA PRO A 169 -19.65 29.56 -25.92
C PRO A 169 -20.85 30.50 -25.80
N GLY A 170 -20.67 31.63 -25.10
CA GLY A 170 -21.69 32.67 -24.97
C GLY A 170 -22.74 32.44 -23.88
N THR A 171 -22.63 31.38 -23.06
CA THR A 171 -23.50 31.21 -21.89
C THR A 171 -23.17 32.22 -20.79
N THR A 172 -24.20 32.72 -20.13
CA THR A 172 -24.07 33.75 -19.08
C THR A 172 -24.94 33.43 -17.87
N GLN A 173 -24.53 33.90 -16.68
CA GLN A 173 -25.32 33.87 -15.45
C GLN A 173 -25.42 35.29 -14.88
N THR A 174 -26.59 35.66 -14.37
CA THR A 174 -26.86 36.99 -13.81
C THR A 174 -27.03 36.88 -12.31
N GLU A 175 -26.21 37.61 -11.57
CA GLU A 175 -26.28 37.73 -10.11
C GLU A 175 -26.39 39.21 -9.73
N GLY A 176 -27.48 39.57 -9.05
CA GLY A 176 -27.80 40.97 -8.77
C GLY A 176 -27.99 41.81 -10.04
N SER A 177 -27.21 42.89 -10.18
CA SER A 177 -27.24 43.81 -11.33
C SER A 177 -26.20 43.52 -12.41
N ASN A 178 -25.40 42.45 -12.26
CA ASN A 178 -24.31 42.12 -13.17
C ASN A 178 -24.56 40.79 -13.89
N THR A 179 -24.20 40.72 -15.17
CA THR A 179 -24.24 39.51 -15.99
C THR A 179 -22.82 39.08 -16.33
N PHE A 180 -22.48 37.83 -16.03
CA PHE A 180 -21.15 37.26 -16.20
C PHE A 180 -21.16 36.11 -17.23
N SER A 181 -20.06 35.92 -17.96
CA SER A 181 -19.89 34.74 -18.82
C SER A 181 -19.66 33.51 -17.94
N THR A 182 -20.38 32.42 -18.19
CA THR A 182 -20.12 31.11 -17.56
C THR A 182 -19.37 30.15 -18.47
N TYR A 183 -18.99 30.61 -19.67
CA TYR A 183 -18.24 29.79 -20.62
C TYR A 183 -16.81 29.58 -20.13
N VAL A 184 -16.43 28.33 -19.86
CA VAL A 184 -15.11 27.99 -19.28
C VAL A 184 -13.93 28.37 -20.17
N GLY A 185 -14.13 28.44 -21.50
CA GLY A 185 -13.08 28.84 -22.44
C GLY A 185 -12.67 30.31 -22.34
N ASP A 186 -13.42 31.14 -21.61
CA ASP A 186 -13.03 32.53 -21.31
C ASP A 186 -12.03 32.62 -20.15
N TYR A 187 -11.74 31.50 -19.48
CA TYR A 187 -11.01 31.43 -18.21
C TYR A 187 -9.85 30.43 -18.21
N TYR A 188 -8.88 30.68 -17.33
CA TYR A 188 -7.74 29.81 -17.06
C TYR A 188 -7.43 29.75 -15.56
N LEU A 189 -6.76 28.67 -15.15
CA LEU A 189 -6.16 28.49 -13.84
C LEU A 189 -4.63 28.70 -13.92
N VAL A 190 -3.96 28.81 -12.78
CA VAL A 190 -2.49 28.92 -12.73
C VAL A 190 -1.91 27.64 -12.14
N ARG A 191 -0.80 27.19 -12.70
CA ARG A 191 -0.05 26.03 -12.19
C ARG A 191 1.44 26.31 -12.09
N SER A 192 2.09 25.68 -11.13
CA SER A 192 3.54 25.75 -10.91
C SER A 192 4.27 24.87 -11.91
N ARG A 193 5.28 25.42 -12.60
CA ARG A 193 6.19 24.66 -13.50
C ARG A 193 7.19 23.79 -12.73
N VAL A 194 7.23 23.92 -11.40
CA VAL A 194 8.20 23.26 -10.51
C VAL A 194 7.64 21.99 -9.87
N ASP A 195 6.32 21.86 -9.74
CA ASP A 195 5.65 20.68 -9.14
C ASP A 195 4.39 20.26 -9.94
N GLY A 196 3.92 21.12 -10.86
CA GLY A 196 2.72 20.89 -11.66
C GLY A 196 1.41 21.19 -10.92
N GLU A 197 1.46 21.58 -9.65
CA GLU A 197 0.33 21.84 -8.76
C GLU A 197 -0.46 23.09 -9.19
N LEU A 198 -1.77 23.09 -8.96
CA LEU A 198 -2.58 24.29 -9.10
C LEU A 198 -2.25 25.25 -7.96
N VAL A 199 -1.88 26.49 -8.30
CA VAL A 199 -1.44 27.47 -7.30
C VAL A 199 -2.57 28.44 -7.02
N ASP A 200 -2.83 28.67 -5.74
CA ASP A 200 -3.75 29.73 -5.32
C ASP A 200 -3.15 31.10 -5.66
N VAL A 201 -3.94 31.91 -6.36
CA VAL A 201 -3.57 33.27 -6.73
C VAL A 201 -3.69 34.22 -5.52
N THR A 202 -4.44 33.84 -4.48
CA THR A 202 -4.84 34.72 -3.37
C THR A 202 -3.83 34.86 -2.23
N GLU A 203 -2.68 34.19 -2.26
CA GLU A 203 -1.51 34.60 -1.45
C GLU A 203 -1.06 36.04 -1.76
N ASN A 204 -1.68 36.71 -2.73
CA ASN A 204 -1.68 38.15 -2.80
C ASN A 204 -3.04 38.76 -3.15
N ILE A 205 -3.78 39.11 -2.10
CA ILE A 205 -4.92 40.02 -2.18
C ILE A 205 -4.46 41.47 -2.46
N ALA A 206 -3.15 41.77 -2.45
CA ALA A 206 -2.66 43.00 -3.05
C ALA A 206 -2.60 42.82 -4.58
N PRO A 207 -3.04 43.81 -5.37
CA PRO A 207 -3.08 43.72 -6.84
C PRO A 207 -1.72 43.57 -7.56
N TYR A 208 -0.65 43.10 -6.90
CA TYR A 208 0.75 43.26 -7.33
C TYR A 208 1.67 42.03 -7.20
N THR A 209 1.19 40.78 -7.29
CA THR A 209 2.08 39.61 -7.64
C THR A 209 1.70 38.99 -8.97
N THR A 210 0.76 39.61 -9.69
CA THR A 210 0.82 39.53 -11.14
C THR A 210 2.03 40.31 -11.62
N PRO A 211 2.60 39.95 -12.78
CA PRO A 211 3.82 40.56 -13.29
C PRO A 211 3.82 42.08 -13.12
N ASP A 212 4.77 42.56 -12.31
CA ASP A 212 4.91 43.94 -11.94
C ASP A 212 6.18 44.53 -12.60
N ALA A 213 6.63 45.68 -12.13
CA ALA A 213 7.83 46.30 -12.66
C ALA A 213 9.13 45.53 -12.32
N GLU A 214 9.11 44.65 -11.31
CA GLU A 214 10.26 43.81 -10.90
C GLU A 214 10.22 42.41 -11.54
N ILE A 215 9.04 41.82 -11.76
CA ILE A 215 8.83 40.53 -12.42
C ILE A 215 7.95 40.74 -13.65
N VAL A 216 8.54 40.84 -14.85
CA VAL A 216 7.77 41.09 -16.08
C VAL A 216 7.13 39.81 -16.65
N PHE A 217 6.05 39.97 -17.43
CA PHE A 217 5.47 38.87 -18.19
C PHE A 217 6.47 38.42 -19.27
N GLY A 218 6.77 37.12 -19.29
CA GLY A 218 7.61 36.50 -20.33
C GLY A 218 6.87 36.27 -21.65
N ASN A 219 7.56 35.69 -22.62
CA ASN A 219 6.92 35.28 -23.88
C ASN A 219 5.85 34.21 -23.61
N THR A 220 4.82 34.11 -24.44
CA THR A 220 3.90 32.96 -24.33
C THR A 220 4.67 31.69 -24.68
N ILE A 221 4.98 30.89 -23.65
CA ILE A 221 5.68 29.61 -23.77
C ILE A 221 4.68 28.50 -23.49
N THR A 222 4.54 27.58 -24.44
CA THR A 222 3.74 26.35 -24.29
C THR A 222 4.20 25.58 -23.04
N TRP A 223 3.26 24.93 -22.34
CA TRP A 223 3.61 24.07 -21.20
C TRP A 223 4.65 23.00 -21.62
N GLY A 224 5.70 22.81 -20.81
CA GLY A 224 6.84 21.93 -21.14
C GLY A 224 7.87 22.49 -22.13
N GLY A 225 7.70 23.71 -22.65
CA GLY A 225 8.72 24.39 -23.46
C GLY A 225 9.95 24.80 -22.66
N ASP A 226 11.09 24.98 -23.34
CA ASP A 226 12.34 25.46 -22.73
C ASP A 226 12.14 26.85 -22.10
N VAL A 227 12.40 26.94 -20.78
CA VAL A 227 12.28 28.18 -19.99
C VAL A 227 13.64 28.82 -19.66
N SER A 228 14.74 28.33 -20.23
CA SER A 228 16.09 28.84 -19.96
C SER A 228 16.24 30.35 -20.17
N GLY A 229 15.57 30.91 -21.18
CA GLY A 229 15.51 32.35 -21.43
C GLY A 229 14.68 33.13 -20.41
N GLU A 230 13.59 32.53 -19.91
CA GLU A 230 12.74 33.13 -18.86
C GLU A 230 13.43 33.08 -17.49
N ALA A 231 14.20 32.01 -17.22
CA ALA A 231 15.03 31.85 -16.03
C ALA A 231 16.07 32.96 -15.91
N ALA A 232 16.78 33.24 -17.01
CA ALA A 232 17.78 34.29 -17.09
C ALA A 232 17.18 35.70 -16.94
N ALA A 233 15.93 35.88 -17.35
CA ALA A 233 15.19 37.13 -17.27
C ALA A 233 14.31 37.27 -16.00
N ASN A 234 14.31 36.25 -15.13
CA ASN A 234 13.49 36.17 -13.91
C ASN A 234 12.01 36.55 -14.14
N THR A 235 11.41 36.03 -15.21
CA THR A 235 10.01 36.33 -15.54
C THR A 235 9.05 35.41 -14.80
N TRP A 236 7.78 35.81 -14.72
CA TRP A 236 6.72 34.98 -14.13
C TRP A 236 6.58 33.61 -14.83
N ASN A 237 6.83 33.55 -16.14
CA ASN A 237 6.69 32.33 -16.94
C ASN A 237 7.77 31.28 -16.64
N TYR A 238 8.81 31.63 -15.88
CA TYR A 238 9.82 30.68 -15.41
C TYR A 238 9.25 29.73 -14.35
N ASN A 239 8.53 30.26 -13.36
CA ASN A 239 7.99 29.47 -12.25
C ASN A 239 6.56 28.99 -12.48
N TRP A 240 5.78 29.65 -13.34
CA TRP A 240 4.35 29.38 -13.52
C TRP A 240 3.90 29.32 -14.97
N ALA A 241 2.73 28.72 -15.22
CA ALA A 241 2.03 28.86 -16.49
C ALA A 241 0.50 28.85 -16.34
N LYS A 242 -0.16 29.20 -17.45
CA LYS A 242 -1.61 29.09 -17.59
C LYS A 242 -2.02 27.63 -17.79
N ALA A 243 -3.05 27.21 -17.06
CA ALA A 243 -3.76 25.96 -17.21
C ALA A 243 -5.14 26.27 -17.81
N ASN A 244 -5.27 26.12 -19.13
CA ASN A 244 -6.54 26.37 -19.82
C ASN A 244 -7.54 25.25 -19.54
N ILE A 245 -8.82 25.60 -19.58
CA ILE A 245 -9.91 24.68 -19.30
C ILE A 245 -10.46 24.11 -20.61
N ALA A 246 -10.34 22.79 -20.79
CA ALA A 246 -10.87 22.08 -21.95
C ALA A 246 -12.40 21.99 -21.87
N THR A 247 -12.91 21.42 -20.77
CA THR A 247 -14.33 21.13 -20.62
C THR A 247 -14.77 21.16 -19.17
N VAL A 248 -16.05 21.47 -18.95
CA VAL A 248 -16.80 21.15 -17.74
C VAL A 248 -17.98 20.23 -18.08
N ASN A 249 -18.14 19.14 -17.34
CA ASN A 249 -19.16 18.12 -17.58
C ASN A 249 -19.78 17.65 -16.27
N ILE A 250 -21.04 17.23 -16.30
CA ILE A 250 -21.67 16.53 -15.17
C ILE A 250 -21.56 15.03 -15.41
N ILE A 251 -20.97 14.32 -14.45
CA ILE A 251 -20.91 12.87 -14.44
C ILE A 251 -22.01 12.35 -13.52
N ASN A 252 -22.66 11.25 -13.92
CA ASN A 252 -23.72 10.57 -13.16
C ASN A 252 -24.89 11.48 -12.74
N ALA A 253 -25.39 12.29 -13.67
CA ALA A 253 -26.51 13.19 -13.42
C ALA A 253 -27.72 12.48 -12.79
N GLY A 254 -28.23 13.02 -11.69
CA GLY A 254 -29.34 12.49 -10.89
C GLY A 254 -29.02 11.24 -10.05
N ALA A 255 -27.77 10.77 -10.05
CA ALA A 255 -27.32 9.72 -9.15
C ALA A 255 -26.68 10.32 -7.89
N PHE A 256 -26.53 9.50 -6.85
CA PHE A 256 -25.92 9.91 -5.57
C PHE A 256 -24.43 10.27 -5.67
N ASN A 257 -23.79 10.01 -6.81
CA ASN A 257 -22.41 10.39 -7.11
C ASN A 257 -22.34 11.37 -8.28
N GLU A 258 -23.38 12.21 -8.43
CA GLU A 258 -23.36 13.33 -9.36
C GLU A 258 -22.19 14.27 -9.03
N LEU A 259 -21.39 14.58 -10.05
CA LEU A 259 -20.23 15.45 -9.88
C LEU A 259 -20.07 16.34 -11.10
N THR A 260 -19.92 17.64 -10.86
CA THR A 260 -19.42 18.56 -11.88
C THR A 260 -17.92 18.40 -11.96
N THR A 261 -17.41 18.08 -13.13
CA THR A 261 -16.00 17.81 -13.39
C THR A 261 -15.45 18.84 -14.36
N LEU A 262 -14.22 19.25 -14.13
CA LEU A 262 -13.46 20.13 -15.00
C LEU A 262 -12.25 19.39 -15.53
N THR A 263 -12.03 19.51 -16.83
CA THR A 263 -10.87 18.98 -17.54
C THR A 263 -10.04 20.15 -18.04
N LEU A 264 -8.74 20.11 -17.81
CA LEU A 264 -7.77 21.05 -18.37
C LEU A 264 -7.30 20.54 -19.74
N ASP A 265 -6.97 21.44 -20.66
CA ASP A 265 -6.48 21.10 -22.02
C ASP A 265 -5.12 20.37 -22.02
N ASP A 266 -4.50 20.23 -20.85
CA ASP A 266 -3.10 19.84 -20.71
C ASP A 266 -3.00 18.46 -20.06
N HIS A 267 -2.44 17.47 -20.76
CA HIS A 267 -2.08 16.16 -20.22
C HIS A 267 -0.55 16.07 -20.15
N LEU A 268 -0.02 15.94 -18.94
CA LEU A 268 1.43 15.86 -18.65
C LEU A 268 2.15 14.83 -19.53
N THR A 269 2.89 15.26 -20.56
CA THR A 269 3.93 14.47 -21.26
C THR A 269 4.89 15.41 -22.04
N PRO A 270 5.94 14.86 -22.68
CA PRO A 270 7.35 14.89 -22.27
C PRO A 270 7.99 16.30 -22.32
N GLY A 271 8.68 16.68 -21.23
CA GLY A 271 9.31 17.99 -21.05
C GLY A 271 9.10 18.58 -19.65
N SER A 272 8.23 17.96 -18.85
CA SER A 272 8.15 18.18 -17.40
C SER A 272 9.50 17.86 -16.75
N ASN A 273 9.87 18.59 -15.70
CA ASN A 273 11.06 18.29 -14.91
C ASN A 273 11.00 16.82 -14.46
N ASN A 274 11.98 16.03 -14.90
CA ASN A 274 12.06 14.59 -14.67
C ASN A 274 12.33 14.24 -13.19
N ASN A 275 12.54 15.24 -12.32
CA ASN A 275 12.91 15.04 -10.92
C ASN A 275 11.72 14.90 -9.96
N TYR A 276 10.46 14.97 -10.43
CA TYR A 276 9.28 14.73 -9.58
C TYR A 276 8.07 14.22 -10.38
N THR A 277 7.16 13.55 -9.68
CA THR A 277 5.84 13.12 -10.20
C THR A 277 4.83 14.22 -9.88
N PRO A 278 4.19 14.86 -10.88
CA PRO A 278 3.22 15.92 -10.62
C PRO A 278 2.00 15.39 -9.86
N VAL A 279 1.53 16.14 -8.86
CA VAL A 279 0.38 15.78 -8.01
C VAL A 279 -0.87 16.53 -8.50
N GLY A 280 -2.03 15.88 -8.41
CA GLY A 280 -3.32 16.56 -8.62
C GLY A 280 -3.61 17.56 -7.50
N PRO A 281 -4.55 18.50 -7.69
CA PRO A 281 -4.93 19.39 -6.61
C PRO A 281 -5.59 18.60 -5.46
N SER A 282 -5.40 19.03 -4.22
CA SER A 282 -6.02 18.38 -3.07
C SER A 282 -7.54 18.54 -3.07
N PHE A 283 -8.26 17.59 -2.47
CA PHE A 283 -9.66 17.82 -2.13
C PHE A 283 -9.79 19.05 -1.22
N GLY A 284 -10.92 19.75 -1.28
CA GLY A 284 -11.14 20.98 -0.50
C GLY A 284 -10.33 22.19 -0.95
N GLY A 285 -9.32 22.02 -1.80
CA GLY A 285 -8.50 23.10 -2.34
C GLY A 285 -9.35 24.10 -3.11
N THR A 286 -9.16 25.39 -2.83
CA THR A 286 -9.85 26.46 -3.53
C THR A 286 -8.91 27.12 -4.52
N HIS A 287 -9.36 27.22 -5.77
CA HIS A 287 -8.66 27.91 -6.83
C HIS A 287 -9.57 28.94 -7.48
N TYR A 288 -9.01 29.87 -8.23
CA TYR A 288 -9.75 31.02 -8.76
C TYR A 288 -9.64 31.08 -10.27
N LEU A 289 -10.78 31.12 -10.96
CA LEU A 289 -10.80 31.24 -12.42
C LEU A 289 -10.45 32.66 -12.83
N LYS A 290 -9.36 32.81 -13.60
CA LYS A 290 -8.93 34.09 -14.18
C LYS A 290 -9.35 34.20 -15.63
N ARG A 291 -9.78 35.39 -16.03
CA ARG A 291 -10.14 35.65 -17.43
C ARG A 291 -8.92 35.78 -18.35
N HIS A 292 -9.06 35.32 -19.59
CA HIS A 292 -8.11 35.60 -20.66
C HIS A 292 -8.08 37.09 -21.07
N GLU A 293 -9.20 37.79 -20.92
CA GLU A 293 -9.39 39.21 -21.30
C GLU A 293 -10.15 40.00 -20.22
N ASP A 294 -9.89 41.31 -20.13
CA ASP A 294 -10.55 42.26 -19.22
C ASP A 294 -12.09 42.21 -19.36
N SER A 295 -12.82 42.23 -18.25
CA SER A 295 -14.28 42.38 -18.28
C SER A 295 -14.67 43.81 -18.59
N VAL A 296 -14.82 44.16 -19.88
CA VAL A 296 -15.30 45.48 -20.30
C VAL A 296 -16.83 45.47 -20.38
N ASN A 297 -17.49 46.18 -19.47
CA ASN A 297 -18.92 46.47 -19.60
C ASN A 297 -19.11 47.62 -20.58
N THR A 298 -19.86 47.36 -21.64
CA THR A 298 -20.26 48.39 -22.60
C THR A 298 -21.67 48.85 -22.28
N PHE A 299 -21.82 50.14 -21.94
CA PHE A 299 -23.12 50.77 -21.77
C PHE A 299 -23.14 52.15 -22.43
N THR A 300 -24.33 52.70 -22.64
CA THR A 300 -24.49 54.04 -23.18
C THR A 300 -24.86 55.04 -22.11
N ILE A 301 -24.30 56.23 -22.19
CA ILE A 301 -24.76 57.39 -21.42
C ILE A 301 -25.25 58.48 -22.38
N THR A 302 -26.10 59.37 -21.88
CA THR A 302 -26.49 60.57 -22.63
C THR A 302 -26.00 61.81 -21.89
N GLY A 303 -25.40 62.75 -22.62
CA GLY A 303 -24.94 64.01 -22.06
C GLY A 303 -24.87 65.11 -23.11
N THR A 304 -24.90 66.35 -22.64
CA THR A 304 -24.84 67.55 -23.48
C THR A 304 -23.38 67.90 -23.77
N ALA A 305 -23.02 67.84 -25.05
CA ALA A 305 -21.74 68.25 -25.59
C ALA A 305 -21.74 69.75 -25.92
N THR A 306 -20.65 70.45 -25.58
CA THR A 306 -20.36 71.77 -26.13
C THR A 306 -19.12 71.65 -27.02
N ALA A 307 -19.22 72.11 -28.27
CA ALA A 307 -18.15 72.08 -29.24
C ALA A 307 -16.89 72.76 -28.68
N ASN A 308 -15.73 72.16 -28.94
CA ASN A 308 -14.41 72.61 -28.50
C ASN A 308 -14.18 72.62 -26.97
N THR A 309 -15.03 71.96 -26.17
CA THR A 309 -14.80 71.75 -24.73
C THR A 309 -14.49 70.28 -24.43
N GLN A 310 -13.76 70.05 -23.33
CA GLN A 310 -13.48 68.72 -22.77
C GLN A 310 -14.55 68.27 -21.77
N GLU A 311 -15.64 69.02 -21.64
CA GLU A 311 -16.66 68.77 -20.63
C GLU A 311 -17.95 68.31 -21.30
N ILE A 312 -18.44 67.16 -20.85
CA ILE A 312 -19.80 66.70 -21.10
C ILE A 312 -20.61 67.03 -19.86
N THR A 313 -21.70 67.77 -20.05
CA THR A 313 -22.56 68.26 -18.96
C THR A 313 -23.93 67.59 -19.02
N GLU A 314 -24.76 67.78 -17.99
CA GLU A 314 -26.15 67.27 -17.95
C GLU A 314 -26.25 65.74 -18.08
N VAL A 315 -25.27 65.01 -17.55
CA VAL A 315 -25.34 63.55 -17.43
C VAL A 315 -26.26 63.21 -16.25
N SER A 316 -27.12 62.20 -16.40
CA SER A 316 -28.07 61.82 -15.33
C SER A 316 -27.35 61.28 -14.09
N ASP A 317 -27.94 61.41 -12.89
CA ASP A 317 -27.37 60.86 -11.65
C ASP A 317 -27.15 59.34 -11.75
N GLU A 318 -28.03 58.64 -12.46
CA GLU A 318 -27.94 57.19 -12.71
C GLU A 318 -26.76 56.85 -13.62
N ASP A 319 -26.54 57.61 -14.70
CA ASP A 319 -25.42 57.39 -15.60
C ASP A 319 -24.09 57.84 -15.01
N MET A 320 -24.13 58.90 -14.18
CA MET A 320 -22.99 59.41 -13.45
C MET A 320 -22.49 58.41 -12.38
N ALA A 321 -23.38 57.57 -11.86
CA ALA A 321 -23.02 56.45 -10.97
C ALA A 321 -22.31 55.29 -11.71
N LYS A 322 -22.46 55.19 -13.04
CA LYS A 322 -21.91 54.10 -13.85
C LYS A 322 -20.50 54.38 -14.40
N VAL A 323 -20.12 55.65 -14.57
CA VAL A 323 -18.85 56.07 -15.19
C VAL A 323 -17.72 56.27 -14.18
N LYS A 324 -16.47 55.99 -14.56
CA LYS A 324 -15.29 56.22 -13.72
C LYS A 324 -14.10 56.82 -14.48
N HIS A 325 -13.11 57.30 -13.72
CA HIS A 325 -11.85 57.77 -14.27
C HIS A 325 -11.13 56.64 -15.03
N GLY A 326 -10.62 56.94 -16.22
CA GLY A 326 -9.90 56.01 -17.09
C GLY A 326 -10.77 55.22 -18.05
N ASP A 327 -12.11 55.27 -17.91
CA ASP A 327 -13.03 54.61 -18.84
C ASP A 327 -12.85 55.10 -20.26
N VAL A 328 -12.95 54.17 -21.22
CA VAL A 328 -12.92 54.52 -22.63
C VAL A 328 -14.31 55.04 -23.02
N ILE A 329 -14.35 56.25 -23.55
CA ILE A 329 -15.58 56.92 -24.00
C ILE A 329 -15.49 57.18 -25.49
N THR A 330 -16.48 56.71 -26.24
CA THR A 330 -16.51 56.81 -27.71
C THR A 330 -17.85 57.37 -28.19
N SER A 331 -17.78 58.20 -29.22
CA SER A 331 -18.94 58.62 -30.02
C SER A 331 -18.42 59.16 -31.35
N SER A 332 -19.32 59.37 -32.32
CA SER A 332 -18.98 60.07 -33.56
C SER A 332 -18.62 61.56 -33.35
N ASN A 333 -18.87 62.09 -32.14
CA ASN A 333 -18.59 63.47 -31.77
C ASN A 333 -17.28 63.64 -30.99
N LEU A 334 -16.54 62.53 -30.77
CA LEU A 334 -15.26 62.52 -30.07
C LEU A 334 -14.14 62.05 -30.99
N PRO A 335 -12.97 62.70 -30.91
CA PRO A 335 -11.82 62.28 -31.67
C PRO A 335 -11.15 61.00 -31.13
N ILE A 336 -10.32 60.39 -31.97
CA ILE A 336 -9.45 59.24 -31.65
C ILE A 336 -7.99 59.68 -31.86
N GLY A 337 -7.13 59.46 -30.86
CA GLY A 337 -5.69 59.76 -30.94
C GLY A 337 -4.85 58.57 -31.39
N TYR A 338 -3.55 58.79 -31.55
CA TYR A 338 -2.53 57.79 -31.92
C TYR A 338 -2.50 56.59 -30.96
N TYR A 339 -2.63 56.85 -29.66
CA TYR A 339 -2.63 55.81 -28.62
C TYR A 339 -4.03 55.29 -28.28
N GLY A 340 -5.04 55.60 -29.09
CA GLY A 340 -6.39 55.06 -28.96
C GLY A 340 -7.50 56.10 -28.67
N PRO A 341 -8.71 55.62 -28.34
CA PRO A 341 -9.90 56.46 -28.14
C PRO A 341 -9.80 57.37 -26.90
N THR A 342 -10.69 58.37 -26.84
CA THR A 342 -10.81 59.30 -25.71
C THR A 342 -11.14 58.57 -24.41
N LYS A 343 -10.58 59.03 -23.29
CA LYS A 343 -10.86 58.50 -21.95
C LYS A 343 -11.50 59.54 -21.04
N ILE A 344 -12.17 59.08 -19.99
CA ILE A 344 -12.69 59.95 -18.93
C ILE A 344 -11.54 60.34 -17.99
N LEU A 345 -11.20 61.63 -17.96
CA LEU A 345 -10.19 62.20 -17.07
C LEU A 345 -10.72 62.50 -15.67
N ALA A 346 -12.01 62.82 -15.55
CA ALA A 346 -12.66 62.97 -14.25
C ALA A 346 -14.17 62.88 -14.38
N ALA A 347 -14.84 62.27 -13.40
CA ALA A 347 -16.29 62.33 -13.25
C ALA A 347 -16.60 63.13 -11.98
N LYS A 348 -17.32 64.24 -12.11
CA LYS A 348 -17.75 65.08 -10.99
C LYS A 348 -19.22 64.82 -10.70
N ALA A 349 -19.48 63.79 -9.91
CA ALA A 349 -20.84 63.33 -9.64
C ALA A 349 -21.75 64.43 -9.08
N ALA A 350 -21.26 65.24 -8.14
CA ALA A 350 -22.03 66.34 -7.56
C ALA A 350 -22.37 67.49 -8.54
N GLU A 351 -21.71 67.54 -9.70
CA GLU A 351 -21.95 68.57 -10.72
C GLU A 351 -22.59 68.01 -11.99
N ASN A 352 -22.79 66.69 -12.10
CA ASN A 352 -23.25 66.00 -13.31
C ASN A 352 -22.41 66.32 -14.56
N LYS A 353 -21.08 66.31 -14.38
CA LYS A 353 -20.10 66.60 -15.42
C LYS A 353 -19.06 65.50 -15.56
N ILE A 354 -18.70 65.19 -16.80
CA ILE A 354 -17.59 64.33 -17.17
C ILE A 354 -16.54 65.18 -17.88
N ARG A 355 -15.29 65.06 -17.47
CA ARG A 355 -14.14 65.65 -18.15
C ARG A 355 -13.41 64.60 -18.96
N LEU A 356 -13.11 64.91 -20.21
CA LEU A 356 -12.41 64.07 -21.17
C LEU A 356 -10.89 64.28 -21.07
N SER A 357 -10.13 63.24 -21.39
CA SER A 357 -8.66 63.24 -21.37
C SER A 357 -8.06 64.02 -22.53
N ASP A 358 -6.81 64.43 -22.36
CA ASP A 358 -5.99 64.82 -23.50
C ASP A 358 -5.67 63.60 -24.37
N LEU A 359 -5.55 63.82 -25.67
CA LEU A 359 -5.16 62.85 -26.68
C LEU A 359 -3.83 63.25 -27.30
N VAL A 360 -3.05 62.27 -27.71
CA VAL A 360 -1.83 62.46 -28.51
C VAL A 360 -2.14 61.97 -29.92
N TYR A 361 -1.89 62.78 -30.95
CA TYR A 361 -2.31 62.46 -32.32
C TYR A 361 -1.20 61.91 -33.22
N ASP A 362 0.07 62.31 -33.04
CA ASP A 362 1.22 61.67 -33.69
C ASP A 362 2.56 62.23 -33.19
N ILE A 363 3.65 61.47 -33.41
CA ILE A 363 5.03 61.89 -33.16
C ILE A 363 5.75 62.12 -34.49
N GLY A 364 6.07 63.38 -34.80
CA GLY A 364 6.78 63.75 -36.03
C GLY A 364 8.22 64.20 -35.77
N THR A 365 8.93 64.61 -36.82
CA THR A 365 10.28 65.17 -36.69
C THR A 365 10.30 66.65 -37.04
N VAL A 366 11.14 67.40 -36.34
CA VAL A 366 11.38 68.81 -36.63
C VAL A 366 12.43 68.97 -37.72
N THR A 367 12.15 69.78 -38.73
CA THR A 367 13.17 70.31 -39.63
C THR A 367 13.25 71.82 -39.44
N GLN A 368 14.39 72.33 -38.98
CA GLN A 368 14.62 73.76 -38.80
C GLN A 368 15.50 74.31 -39.94
N GLU A 369 15.01 75.34 -40.62
CA GLU A 369 15.82 76.19 -41.51
C GLU A 369 15.75 77.64 -41.02
N MET A 370 16.91 78.17 -40.60
CA MET A 370 17.02 79.49 -39.96
C MET A 370 16.00 79.66 -38.80
N ASN A 371 15.24 80.77 -38.79
CA ASN A 371 14.22 81.06 -37.77
C ASN A 371 12.86 80.41 -38.07
N THR A 372 12.78 79.46 -39.02
CA THR A 372 11.54 78.76 -39.36
C THR A 372 11.64 77.28 -38.95
N VAL A 373 10.72 76.85 -38.10
CA VAL A 373 10.53 75.45 -37.71
C VAL A 373 9.45 74.84 -38.60
N THR A 374 9.79 73.80 -39.34
CA THR A 374 8.85 73.02 -40.16
C THR A 374 8.68 71.64 -39.54
N LEU A 375 7.45 71.24 -39.26
CA LEU A 375 7.13 69.91 -38.75
C LEU A 375 6.95 68.98 -39.95
N THR A 376 7.73 67.88 -40.01
CA THR A 376 7.74 66.94 -41.13
C THR A 376 7.37 65.54 -40.64
N GLY A 377 6.37 64.93 -41.30
CA GLY A 377 5.75 63.68 -40.86
C GLY A 377 4.81 63.88 -39.67
N GLY A 378 3.64 63.23 -39.69
CA GLY A 378 2.60 63.32 -38.66
C GLY A 378 1.24 63.79 -39.21
N THR A 379 0.15 63.33 -38.60
CA THR A 379 -1.23 63.68 -38.98
C THR A 379 -1.82 64.72 -38.00
N PHE A 380 -2.32 65.84 -38.51
CA PHE A 380 -3.01 66.85 -37.68
C PHE A 380 -4.49 66.51 -37.52
N PRO A 381 -5.12 66.81 -36.37
CA PRO A 381 -6.58 66.73 -36.24
C PRO A 381 -7.21 67.61 -37.33
N LEU A 382 -8.07 67.06 -38.19
CA LEU A 382 -8.69 67.80 -39.31
C LEU A 382 -9.81 68.74 -38.86
N THR A 383 -9.96 68.96 -37.56
CA THR A 383 -11.07 69.70 -36.94
C THR A 383 -10.85 71.21 -36.93
N THR A 384 -11.93 71.95 -37.21
CA THR A 384 -12.01 73.40 -37.07
C THR A 384 -11.76 73.83 -35.61
N GLY A 385 -10.58 74.39 -35.32
CA GLY A 385 -10.30 75.01 -34.01
C GLY A 385 -9.03 74.53 -33.28
N ILE A 386 -7.91 74.35 -33.99
CA ILE A 386 -6.61 73.97 -33.39
C ILE A 386 -6.00 75.10 -32.53
N ASP A 387 -6.60 76.30 -32.48
CA ASP A 387 -6.14 77.42 -31.65
C ASP A 387 -5.92 76.95 -30.19
N GLY A 388 -4.68 76.98 -29.72
CA GLY A 388 -4.33 76.58 -28.35
C GLY A 388 -3.75 75.17 -28.15
N ALA A 389 -3.59 74.35 -29.19
CA ALA A 389 -2.93 73.05 -29.05
C ALA A 389 -1.47 73.21 -28.60
N VAL A 390 -1.04 72.38 -27.64
CA VAL A 390 0.31 72.43 -27.07
C VAL A 390 1.18 71.41 -27.79
N ILE A 391 2.24 71.92 -28.42
CA ILE A 391 3.28 71.09 -29.02
C ILE A 391 4.45 71.00 -28.04
N THR A 392 4.84 69.78 -27.69
CA THR A 392 5.94 69.52 -26.73
C THR A 392 7.10 68.83 -27.44
N PHE A 393 8.31 69.31 -27.19
CA PHE A 393 9.56 68.66 -27.62
C PHE A 393 10.18 67.90 -26.43
N PRO A 394 10.50 66.60 -26.55
CA PRO A 394 11.20 65.84 -25.52
C PRO A 394 12.57 66.49 -25.23
N GLY A 395 12.86 66.78 -23.96
CA GLY A 395 14.14 67.37 -23.53
C GLY A 395 14.12 68.84 -23.08
N GLY A 396 12.94 69.45 -22.89
CA GLY A 396 12.81 70.72 -22.12
C GLY A 396 12.90 72.02 -22.92
N GLY A 397 12.56 72.01 -24.22
CA GLY A 397 12.65 73.19 -25.09
C GLY A 397 11.31 73.80 -25.52
N GLY A 398 10.53 74.35 -24.58
CA GLY A 398 9.45 75.33 -24.86
C GLY A 398 8.10 74.81 -25.38
N THR A 399 7.06 75.63 -25.21
CA THR A 399 5.66 75.40 -25.61
C THR A 399 5.32 76.27 -26.83
N ILE A 400 4.75 75.69 -27.88
CA ILE A 400 4.27 76.46 -29.05
C ILE A 400 2.75 76.44 -29.09
N VAL A 401 2.13 77.62 -29.30
CA VAL A 401 0.68 77.79 -29.47
C VAL A 401 0.39 78.03 -30.96
N SER A 402 -0.49 77.23 -31.54
CA SER A 402 -0.92 77.43 -32.94
C SER A 402 -1.71 78.75 -33.09
N ARG A 403 -1.67 79.36 -34.29
CA ARG A 403 -2.48 80.55 -34.63
C ARG A 403 -3.22 80.38 -35.96
N PRO A 404 -4.27 81.18 -36.23
CA PRO A 404 -5.15 80.95 -37.36
C PRO A 404 -4.43 81.24 -38.69
N SER A 405 -4.39 80.22 -39.53
CA SER A 405 -3.95 80.21 -40.94
C SER A 405 -2.43 80.17 -41.22
N GLY A 406 -1.99 78.97 -41.63
CA GLY A 406 -0.69 78.73 -42.27
C GLY A 406 0.41 78.37 -41.28
N ILE A 407 0.71 77.07 -41.14
CA ILE A 407 1.65 76.46 -40.18
C ILE A 407 3.06 77.11 -40.28
N LYS A 408 3.23 78.23 -39.58
CA LYS A 408 4.50 78.85 -39.19
C LYS A 408 4.43 79.05 -37.69
N LEU A 409 5.31 78.36 -36.99
CA LEU A 409 5.38 78.35 -35.53
C LEU A 409 6.48 79.32 -35.09
N GLU A 410 6.14 80.32 -34.26
CA GLU A 410 7.10 81.27 -33.71
C GLU A 410 7.52 80.81 -32.31
N LEU A 411 8.83 80.72 -32.05
CA LEU A 411 9.37 80.21 -30.79
C LEU A 411 9.03 81.18 -29.64
N SER A 412 8.33 80.70 -28.61
CA SER A 412 7.94 81.51 -27.44
C SER A 412 9.09 81.78 -26.47
N THR A 413 10.22 81.10 -26.63
CA THR A 413 11.44 81.25 -25.82
C THR A 413 12.69 81.09 -26.69
N SER A 414 13.83 81.64 -26.25
CA SER A 414 15.13 81.58 -26.95
C SER A 414 15.80 80.19 -26.96
N SER A 415 15.04 79.13 -26.77
CA SER A 415 15.56 77.76 -26.70
C SER A 415 15.70 77.17 -28.12
N ASN A 416 16.88 76.65 -28.44
CA ASN A 416 17.17 76.03 -29.74
C ASN A 416 16.43 74.68 -29.86
N VAL A 417 15.63 74.50 -30.90
CA VAL A 417 15.02 73.20 -31.29
C VAL A 417 15.91 72.56 -32.35
N TYR A 418 16.31 71.30 -32.20
CA TYR A 418 17.24 70.66 -33.13
C TYR A 418 16.51 70.03 -34.34
N THR A 419 17.13 70.07 -35.52
CA THR A 419 16.69 69.26 -36.67
C THR A 419 16.70 67.77 -36.30
N GLN A 420 15.67 67.03 -36.73
CA GLN A 420 15.36 65.63 -36.39
C GLN A 420 14.91 65.36 -34.95
N GLN A 421 14.70 66.39 -34.12
CA GLN A 421 14.09 66.19 -32.80
C GLN A 421 12.63 65.74 -32.96
N ALA A 422 12.24 64.70 -32.21
CA ALA A 422 10.86 64.25 -32.17
C ALA A 422 9.96 65.31 -31.51
N TYR A 423 8.70 65.41 -31.91
CA TYR A 423 7.71 66.23 -31.23
C TYR A 423 6.41 65.46 -31.06
N SER A 424 5.63 65.77 -30.04
CA SER A 424 4.26 65.28 -29.91
C SER A 424 3.27 66.43 -29.88
N ILE A 425 2.09 66.21 -30.47
CA ILE A 425 0.95 67.12 -30.38
C ILE A 425 -0.02 66.55 -29.36
N THR A 426 -0.21 67.29 -28.28
CA THR A 426 -1.25 67.00 -27.30
C THR A 426 -2.44 67.90 -27.59
N TYR A 427 -3.58 67.28 -27.88
CA TYR A 427 -4.84 67.96 -28.12
C TYR A 427 -5.89 67.39 -27.18
N GLY A 428 -6.64 68.28 -26.52
CA GLY A 428 -7.72 67.85 -25.64
C GLY A 428 -8.75 67.01 -26.38
N GLY A 429 -9.23 65.89 -25.81
CA GLY A 429 -10.35 65.11 -26.35
C GLY A 429 -11.65 65.92 -26.29
N LYS A 430 -11.76 66.95 -27.12
CA LYS A 430 -12.85 67.92 -27.14
C LYS A 430 -13.97 67.42 -28.04
N SER A 431 -15.20 67.78 -27.71
CA SER A 431 -16.35 67.49 -28.56
C SER A 431 -16.32 68.31 -29.86
N GLU A 432 -16.68 67.71 -30.99
CA GLU A 432 -16.62 68.36 -32.31
C GLU A 432 -17.86 69.22 -32.62
N SER A 433 -18.99 68.95 -31.95
CA SER A 433 -20.28 69.60 -32.16
C SER A 433 -21.05 69.85 -30.85
N ASN A 434 -22.00 70.79 -30.90
CA ASN A 434 -22.93 71.08 -29.80
C ASN A 434 -24.14 70.15 -29.86
N GLY A 435 -24.64 69.70 -28.71
CA GLY A 435 -25.95 69.03 -28.61
C GLY A 435 -25.99 67.89 -27.60
N VAL A 436 -27.16 67.27 -27.45
CA VAL A 436 -27.32 66.06 -26.64
C VAL A 436 -26.81 64.86 -27.45
N ILE A 437 -25.82 64.15 -26.91
CA ILE A 437 -25.12 63.06 -27.59
C ILE A 437 -25.17 61.81 -26.73
N THR A 438 -25.39 60.67 -27.39
CA THR A 438 -25.22 59.36 -26.78
C THR A 438 -23.77 58.93 -26.94
N TYR A 439 -23.14 58.56 -25.82
CA TYR A 439 -21.77 58.07 -25.77
C TYR A 439 -21.76 56.61 -25.37
N THR A 440 -20.90 55.82 -25.99
CA THR A 440 -20.62 54.44 -25.60
C THR A 440 -19.44 54.43 -24.63
N ILE A 441 -19.70 53.92 -23.43
CA ILE A 441 -18.73 53.78 -22.36
C ILE A 441 -18.31 52.32 -22.28
N ASN A 442 -17.01 52.11 -22.34
CA ASN A 442 -16.35 50.84 -22.05
C ASN A 442 -15.70 50.99 -20.68
N SER A 443 -16.42 50.54 -19.65
CA SER A 443 -16.02 50.63 -18.26
C SER A 443 -15.71 49.25 -17.71
N VAL A 444 -14.69 49.16 -16.86
CA VAL A 444 -14.47 47.95 -16.07
C VAL A 444 -15.30 48.09 -14.77
N PRO A 445 -15.95 47.05 -14.21
CA PRO A 445 -16.71 47.20 -12.97
C PRO A 445 -15.87 47.80 -11.81
N PHE A 446 -16.50 48.50 -10.87
CA PHE A 446 -15.84 48.82 -9.59
C PHE A 446 -15.47 47.49 -8.91
N SER A 447 -14.22 47.38 -8.45
CA SER A 447 -13.50 46.19 -7.97
C SER A 447 -12.76 45.31 -8.98
N HIS A 448 -12.84 45.60 -10.29
CA HIS A 448 -12.34 44.67 -11.29
C HIS A 448 -11.48 45.34 -12.38
N ALA A 449 -10.28 44.79 -12.66
CA ALA A 449 -9.37 45.15 -13.74
C ALA A 449 -8.61 43.95 -14.34
N LYS A 450 -8.47 43.98 -15.67
CA LYS A 450 -7.70 43.17 -16.64
C LYS A 450 -7.62 41.65 -16.52
N ASN A 451 -7.39 41.06 -15.36
CA ASN A 451 -7.30 39.60 -15.18
C ASN A 451 -8.16 39.15 -13.99
N ASP A 452 -9.38 39.67 -13.91
CA ASP A 452 -10.26 39.49 -12.75
C ASP A 452 -10.56 38.03 -12.46
N ILE A 453 -10.54 37.72 -11.16
CA ILE A 453 -11.06 36.48 -10.60
C ILE A 453 -12.58 36.51 -10.81
N PHE A 454 -13.11 35.54 -11.55
CA PHE A 454 -14.54 35.42 -11.82
C PHE A 454 -15.28 34.71 -10.69
N CYS A 455 -14.85 33.49 -10.43
CA CYS A 455 -15.45 32.63 -9.42
C CYS A 455 -14.34 31.83 -8.75
N GLN A 456 -14.62 31.39 -7.52
CA GLN A 456 -13.82 30.37 -6.89
C GLN A 456 -14.31 29.00 -7.33
N VAL A 457 -13.37 28.08 -7.43
CA VAL A 457 -13.52 26.69 -7.82
C VAL A 457 -12.93 25.88 -6.69
N LYS A 458 -13.80 25.30 -5.89
CA LYS A 458 -13.40 24.37 -4.85
C LYS A 458 -13.31 22.98 -5.44
N ILE A 459 -12.21 22.26 -5.18
CA ILE A 459 -12.05 20.87 -5.59
C ILE A 459 -12.87 19.99 -4.67
N THR A 460 -13.76 19.18 -5.25
CA THR A 460 -14.70 18.37 -4.48
C THR A 460 -14.70 16.93 -4.97
N ALA A 461 -15.01 16.02 -4.05
CA ALA A 461 -15.21 14.60 -4.36
C ALA A 461 -16.62 14.29 -4.84
N GLU A 462 -17.57 15.17 -4.53
CA GLU A 462 -18.99 15.11 -4.81
C GLU A 462 -19.50 16.53 -5.11
N GLY A 463 -20.54 16.70 -5.93
CA GLY A 463 -21.04 18.04 -6.26
C GLY A 463 -21.60 18.77 -5.03
N ILE A 464 -21.12 19.98 -4.74
CA ILE A 464 -21.77 20.88 -3.77
C ILE A 464 -22.90 21.59 -4.52
N VAL A 465 -24.14 21.16 -4.29
CA VAL A 465 -25.31 21.97 -4.68
C VAL A 465 -25.83 22.61 -3.40
N LYS A 466 -25.40 23.84 -3.13
CA LYS A 466 -26.00 24.66 -2.08
C LYS A 466 -27.47 24.84 -2.48
N ASN A 467 -28.40 24.29 -1.71
CA ASN A 467 -29.80 24.44 -2.04
C ASN A 467 -30.30 25.84 -1.63
N ASP A 468 -30.47 26.72 -2.61
CA ASP A 468 -31.02 28.07 -2.43
C ASP A 468 -32.49 28.07 -1.97
N ASN A 469 -33.18 26.92 -2.09
CA ASN A 469 -34.54 26.69 -1.61
C ASN A 469 -34.57 26.04 -0.22
N TRP A 470 -33.60 26.35 0.65
CA TRP A 470 -33.65 25.97 2.07
C TRP A 470 -34.99 26.38 2.68
N LYS A 471 -35.86 25.40 2.92
CA LYS A 471 -37.18 25.64 3.48
C LYS A 471 -37.06 25.81 4.99
N PRO A 472 -37.64 26.86 5.57
CA PRO A 472 -37.81 26.96 7.02
C PRO A 472 -38.54 25.71 7.52
N ILE A 473 -38.04 25.14 8.62
CA ILE A 473 -38.57 23.90 9.18
C ILE A 473 -39.81 24.23 10.02
N GLY A 474 -40.93 24.48 9.33
CA GLY A 474 -42.27 24.50 9.92
C GLY A 474 -42.84 25.88 10.30
N ASP A 475 -44.07 26.12 9.85
CA ASP A 475 -45.01 27.15 10.30
C ASP A 475 -46.05 26.61 11.31
N GLY A 476 -45.76 25.46 11.93
CA GLY A 476 -46.65 24.79 12.89
C GLY A 476 -47.77 23.95 12.26
N VAL A 477 -47.83 23.77 10.93
CA VAL A 477 -48.90 23.01 10.26
C VAL A 477 -48.50 21.56 9.88
N GLY A 478 -47.29 21.12 10.22
CA GLY A 478 -46.93 19.70 10.18
C GLY A 478 -46.87 19.09 8.77
N GLY A 479 -46.16 19.75 7.86
CA GLY A 479 -45.85 19.23 6.53
C GLY A 479 -44.34 19.07 6.33
N TYR A 480 -43.71 18.13 7.03
CA TYR A 480 -42.29 17.77 6.86
C TYR A 480 -42.08 16.86 5.62
N SER A 481 -42.53 17.31 4.45
CA SER A 481 -42.63 16.44 3.24
C SER A 481 -42.09 17.07 1.96
N GLY A 482 -41.37 18.19 2.07
CA GLY A 482 -40.62 18.77 0.97
C GLY A 482 -39.37 17.98 0.64
N THR A 483 -38.91 18.12 -0.60
CA THR A 483 -37.74 17.42 -1.17
C THR A 483 -36.39 17.78 -0.51
N ASP A 484 -36.34 18.81 0.35
CA ASP A 484 -35.11 19.54 0.72
C ASP A 484 -35.07 19.97 2.22
N GLU A 485 -35.33 19.06 3.17
CA GLU A 485 -35.57 19.41 4.58
C GLU A 485 -34.49 18.85 5.55
N GLY A 486 -33.73 17.86 5.12
CA GLY A 486 -32.64 17.22 5.85
C GLY A 486 -31.27 17.93 5.70
N PRO A 487 -30.35 17.77 6.67
CA PRO A 487 -28.99 18.34 6.61
C PRO A 487 -28.10 17.66 5.57
N ASP A 488 -28.45 16.43 5.18
CA ASP A 488 -27.80 15.69 4.10
C ASP A 488 -28.47 16.00 2.74
N ASP A 489 -29.62 16.67 2.71
CA ASP A 489 -30.40 16.91 1.47
C ASP A 489 -29.82 18.06 0.62
N THR A 490 -28.83 18.78 1.14
CA THR A 490 -27.99 19.71 0.35
C THR A 490 -26.74 19.04 -0.22
N LEU A 491 -26.59 17.73 -0.04
CA LEU A 491 -25.43 16.98 -0.49
C LEU A 491 -25.82 15.97 -1.55
N THR A 492 -24.89 15.74 -2.47
CA THR A 492 -25.04 14.75 -3.55
C THR A 492 -25.06 13.32 -3.01
N ALA A 493 -24.34 13.02 -1.92
CA ALA A 493 -24.44 11.77 -1.17
C ALA A 493 -24.84 12.00 0.30
N ASN A 494 -25.74 11.16 0.83
CA ASN A 494 -25.95 11.10 2.27
C ASN A 494 -24.73 10.50 2.98
N THR A 495 -24.67 10.65 4.30
CA THR A 495 -23.52 10.21 5.12
C THR A 495 -23.10 8.76 4.85
N SER A 496 -24.06 7.84 4.80
CA SER A 496 -23.78 6.41 4.57
C SER A 496 -23.24 6.15 3.16
N GLN A 497 -23.74 6.87 2.16
CA GLN A 497 -23.29 6.76 0.78
C GLN A 497 -21.87 7.30 0.63
N PHE A 498 -21.57 8.47 1.20
CA PHE A 498 -20.22 9.04 1.18
C PHE A 498 -19.19 8.07 1.78
N ILE A 499 -19.47 7.52 2.97
CA ILE A 499 -18.58 6.55 3.63
C ILE A 499 -18.32 5.33 2.73
N GLY A 500 -19.36 4.81 2.07
CA GLY A 500 -19.22 3.68 1.14
C GLY A 500 -18.36 3.96 -0.09
N LEU A 501 -18.20 5.23 -0.49
CA LEU A 501 -17.34 5.64 -1.60
C LEU A 501 -15.87 5.79 -1.20
N LEU A 502 -15.54 5.75 0.10
CA LEU A 502 -14.16 5.85 0.61
C LEU A 502 -13.32 4.58 0.40
N GLY A 503 -13.90 3.51 -0.13
CA GLY A 503 -13.20 2.27 -0.47
C GLY A 503 -12.54 1.62 0.76
N PHE A 504 -11.22 1.45 0.73
CA PHE A 504 -10.44 0.89 1.85
C PHE A 504 -10.62 1.64 3.18
N TYR A 505 -10.89 2.95 3.13
CA TYR A 505 -11.05 3.79 4.31
C TYR A 505 -12.46 3.77 4.89
N ASP A 506 -13.41 3.11 4.24
CA ASP A 506 -14.68 2.75 4.87
C ASP A 506 -14.37 1.84 6.08
N PRO A 507 -14.78 2.21 7.32
CA PRO A 507 -14.62 1.37 8.50
C PRO A 507 -15.16 -0.06 8.30
N ASN A 508 -16.18 -0.20 7.47
CA ASN A 508 -16.82 -1.46 7.12
C ASN A 508 -16.23 -2.11 5.85
N ASN A 509 -15.43 -1.37 5.08
CA ASN A 509 -14.81 -1.80 3.82
C ASN A 509 -15.81 -2.46 2.86
N GLY A 510 -17.01 -1.86 2.68
CA GLY A 510 -18.07 -2.36 1.80
C GLY A 510 -18.81 -3.62 2.28
N SER A 511 -18.57 -4.08 3.51
CA SER A 511 -19.20 -5.27 4.12
C SER A 511 -19.63 -4.95 5.55
N ALA A 512 -20.58 -5.69 6.14
CA ALA A 512 -20.94 -5.46 7.55
C ALA A 512 -19.75 -5.56 8.53
N ASN A 513 -18.62 -6.13 8.10
CA ASN A 513 -17.36 -6.16 8.84
C ASN A 513 -16.16 -5.90 7.93
N ALA A 514 -15.19 -5.15 8.42
CA ALA A 514 -13.88 -5.00 7.79
C ALA A 514 -13.25 -6.39 7.49
N THR A 515 -12.64 -6.52 6.31
CA THR A 515 -12.10 -7.80 5.81
C THR A 515 -10.64 -8.02 6.16
N ASN A 516 -9.90 -6.96 6.53
CA ASN A 516 -8.49 -6.99 6.88
C ASN A 516 -8.25 -6.48 8.31
N ASP A 517 -7.08 -6.80 8.87
CA ASP A 517 -6.79 -6.51 10.27
C ASP A 517 -6.37 -5.06 10.53
N LEU A 518 -5.93 -4.31 9.50
CA LEU A 518 -5.59 -2.88 9.62
C LEU A 518 -6.84 -2.04 9.87
N THR A 519 -7.85 -2.17 9.02
CA THR A 519 -9.10 -1.39 9.16
C THR A 519 -9.91 -1.83 10.37
N LYS A 520 -9.90 -3.13 10.73
CA LYS A 520 -10.47 -3.60 12.00
C LYS A 520 -9.81 -2.94 13.22
N ALA A 521 -8.50 -2.75 13.18
CA ALA A 521 -7.77 -2.25 14.34
C ALA A 521 -7.80 -0.74 14.52
N ALA A 522 -7.98 -0.02 13.42
CA ALA A 522 -8.16 1.42 13.38
C ALA A 522 -9.51 1.88 13.95
N ARG A 523 -10.52 1.00 13.91
CA ARG A 523 -11.86 1.26 14.46
C ARG A 523 -11.87 1.30 15.98
N ASP A 524 -12.64 2.23 16.52
CA ASP A 524 -12.85 2.36 17.98
C ASP A 524 -13.91 1.40 18.52
N ASP A 525 -14.92 1.08 17.72
CA ASP A 525 -16.01 0.16 18.08
C ASP A 525 -15.59 -1.32 18.07
N PHE A 526 -14.48 -1.65 17.39
CA PHE A 526 -13.86 -2.97 17.42
C PHE A 526 -12.81 -3.01 18.52
N SER A 527 -13.24 -3.41 19.72
CA SER A 527 -12.35 -3.61 20.88
C SER A 527 -12.29 -5.07 21.29
N SER A 528 -11.09 -5.57 21.60
CA SER A 528 -10.94 -6.91 22.17
C SER A 528 -11.40 -6.92 23.62
N LEU A 529 -12.24 -7.88 23.98
CA LEU A 529 -12.80 -8.03 25.30
C LEU A 529 -12.31 -9.33 25.93
N GLY A 530 -11.55 -9.21 27.02
CA GLY A 530 -11.15 -10.34 27.87
C GLY A 530 -12.28 -10.88 28.75
N LYS A 531 -13.53 -10.75 28.30
CA LYS A 531 -14.75 -11.06 29.05
C LYS A 531 -15.14 -12.51 28.83
N GLU A 532 -15.52 -13.17 29.92
CA GLU A 532 -16.04 -14.53 29.91
C GLU A 532 -17.51 -14.55 29.46
N TYR A 533 -17.87 -15.54 28.64
CA TYR A 533 -19.20 -15.85 28.17
C TYR A 533 -19.54 -17.30 28.50
N ASN A 534 -20.78 -17.55 28.94
CA ASN A 534 -21.29 -18.87 29.32
C ASN A 534 -20.36 -19.65 30.27
N GLU A 535 -19.63 -18.93 31.13
CA GLU A 535 -18.75 -19.49 32.18
C GLU A 535 -17.56 -20.34 31.71
N ILE A 536 -17.32 -20.46 30.39
CA ILE A 536 -16.25 -21.30 29.84
C ILE A 536 -15.53 -20.70 28.63
N TYR A 537 -16.03 -19.61 28.03
CA TYR A 537 -15.61 -19.18 26.69
C TYR A 537 -15.25 -17.69 26.61
N TYR A 538 -14.26 -17.37 25.79
CA TYR A 538 -13.76 -16.01 25.59
C TYR A 538 -13.65 -15.69 24.08
N PRO A 539 -14.77 -15.39 23.40
CA PRO A 539 -14.81 -15.22 21.95
C PRO A 539 -14.03 -14.01 21.42
N TYR A 540 -13.94 -12.95 22.21
CA TYR A 540 -13.55 -11.62 21.72
C TYR A 540 -12.15 -11.20 22.17
N VAL A 541 -11.29 -12.15 22.52
CA VAL A 541 -9.94 -11.86 23.05
C VAL A 541 -8.98 -11.27 22.01
N GLU A 542 -9.26 -11.45 20.73
CA GLU A 542 -8.50 -10.86 19.62
C GLU A 542 -9.45 -10.29 18.55
N LEU A 543 -10.61 -9.77 18.96
CA LEU A 543 -11.57 -9.14 18.04
C LEU A 543 -10.93 -7.97 17.29
N ASN A 544 -10.14 -7.17 18.00
CA ASN A 544 -9.18 -6.23 17.43
C ASN A 544 -7.79 -6.89 17.42
N PRO A 545 -7.27 -7.30 16.24
CA PRO A 545 -6.06 -8.12 16.16
C PRO A 545 -4.80 -7.44 16.69
N PHE A 546 -4.68 -6.11 16.52
CA PHE A 546 -3.52 -5.33 16.96
C PHE A 546 -3.68 -4.73 18.38
N LYS A 547 -4.91 -4.72 18.90
CA LYS A 547 -5.23 -4.36 20.29
C LYS A 547 -5.91 -5.55 20.98
N PRO A 548 -5.19 -6.68 21.20
CA PRO A 548 -5.78 -7.86 21.83
C PRO A 548 -6.19 -7.57 23.28
N ALA A 549 -7.03 -8.44 23.83
CA ALA A 549 -7.46 -8.34 25.22
C ALA A 549 -6.29 -8.65 26.15
N ILE A 550 -5.64 -7.59 26.63
CA ILE A 550 -4.59 -7.64 27.63
C ILE A 550 -5.18 -7.11 28.93
N GLY A 551 -5.11 -7.88 30.01
CA GLY A 551 -5.69 -7.48 31.30
C GLY A 551 -5.03 -6.23 31.90
N PRO A 552 -3.69 -6.12 31.88
CA PRO A 552 -2.94 -4.93 32.29
C PRO A 552 -2.91 -3.81 31.22
N THR A 553 -1.91 -2.94 31.28
CA THR A 553 -1.73 -1.89 30.27
C THR A 553 -0.85 -2.34 29.10
N ASN A 554 -0.98 -1.60 28.00
CA ASN A 554 -0.11 -1.67 26.82
C ASN A 554 1.32 -1.13 27.08
N LYS A 555 1.79 -1.08 28.33
CA LYS A 555 3.11 -0.56 28.67
C LYS A 555 4.17 -1.65 28.58
N SER A 556 5.42 -1.21 28.59
CA SER A 556 6.58 -2.05 28.86
C SER A 556 6.35 -2.97 30.06
N TYR A 557 6.83 -4.20 29.95
CA TYR A 557 6.62 -5.25 30.94
C TYR A 557 7.13 -4.78 32.30
N ALA A 558 6.23 -4.76 33.27
CA ALA A 558 6.50 -4.32 34.62
C ALA A 558 5.62 -5.08 35.60
N VAL A 559 6.21 -5.43 36.74
CA VAL A 559 5.50 -6.00 37.89
C VAL A 559 5.71 -5.05 39.06
N GLU A 560 4.63 -4.45 39.54
CA GLU A 560 4.64 -3.49 40.64
C GLU A 560 3.78 -4.03 41.78
N ASN A 561 4.28 -3.99 43.01
CA ASN A 561 3.59 -4.52 44.19
C ASN A 561 3.10 -5.98 44.05
N GLY A 562 3.76 -6.77 43.20
CA GLY A 562 3.40 -8.16 42.94
C GLY A 562 2.29 -8.35 41.89
N GLU A 563 1.85 -7.28 41.21
CA GLU A 563 0.85 -7.32 40.14
C GLU A 563 1.46 -6.89 38.80
N LEU A 564 1.01 -7.52 37.72
CA LEU A 564 1.45 -7.22 36.37
C LEU A 564 0.80 -5.90 35.92
N THR A 565 1.60 -4.88 35.61
CA THR A 565 1.11 -3.55 35.19
C THR A 565 1.32 -3.28 33.70
N GLY A 566 2.30 -3.92 33.06
CA GLY A 566 2.57 -3.83 31.62
C GLY A 566 2.90 -5.18 30.99
N THR A 567 2.76 -5.31 29.67
CA THR A 567 2.83 -6.62 28.97
C THR A 567 3.65 -6.60 27.67
N GLN A 568 4.16 -5.44 27.25
CA GLN A 568 5.00 -5.32 26.05
C GLN A 568 6.50 -5.46 26.38
N PRO A 569 7.35 -5.84 25.41
CA PRO A 569 8.79 -5.83 25.64
C PRO A 569 9.31 -4.43 26.01
N PRO A 570 10.36 -4.29 26.84
CA PRO A 570 10.83 -3.00 27.36
C PRO A 570 11.26 -1.96 26.32
N ALA A 571 11.54 -2.38 25.08
CA ALA A 571 11.87 -1.49 23.99
C ALA A 571 10.63 -0.75 23.41
N LEU A 572 9.42 -1.11 23.83
CA LEU A 572 8.16 -0.55 23.37
C LEU A 572 7.41 0.14 24.53
N GLY A 573 6.86 1.32 24.24
CA GLY A 573 6.02 2.12 25.14
C GLY A 573 4.52 1.89 24.92
N ASP A 574 3.69 2.67 25.63
CA ASP A 574 2.22 2.57 25.54
C ASP A 574 1.60 3.17 24.27
N GLN A 575 2.39 3.94 23.55
CA GLN A 575 2.02 4.50 22.25
C GLN A 575 2.29 3.53 21.11
N ASP A 576 3.06 2.46 21.32
CA ASP A 576 3.39 1.51 20.29
C ASP A 576 2.27 0.48 20.06
N ALA A 577 2.22 -0.06 18.84
CA ALA A 577 1.42 -1.22 18.48
C ALA A 577 1.84 -2.42 19.35
N TYR A 578 0.84 -3.18 19.81
CA TYR A 578 1.08 -4.29 20.75
C TYR A 578 1.87 -5.41 20.09
N SER A 579 3.04 -5.73 20.64
CA SER A 579 3.88 -6.88 20.24
C SER A 579 4.38 -7.63 21.48
N GLY A 580 3.47 -7.88 22.43
CA GLY A 580 3.73 -8.64 23.64
C GLY A 580 3.02 -10.00 23.67
N ARG A 581 3.18 -10.68 24.81
CA ARG A 581 2.40 -11.87 25.19
C ARG A 581 1.64 -11.59 26.48
N TYR A 582 0.39 -12.03 26.55
CA TYR A 582 -0.43 -11.98 27.74
C TYR A 582 -1.17 -13.30 27.96
N ILE A 583 -1.27 -13.72 29.21
CA ILE A 583 -1.98 -14.93 29.62
C ILE A 583 -2.94 -14.53 30.72
N ARG A 584 -4.23 -14.78 30.48
CA ARG A 584 -5.27 -14.50 31.47
C ARG A 584 -5.24 -15.54 32.58
N TRP A 585 -5.04 -15.08 33.81
CA TRP A 585 -5.02 -15.92 35.01
C TRP A 585 -6.12 -15.49 35.98
N ASP A 586 -6.97 -16.43 36.39
CA ASP A 586 -8.08 -16.20 37.32
C ASP A 586 -7.89 -17.02 38.61
N ASN A 587 -7.09 -16.50 39.55
CA ASN A 587 -6.77 -17.12 40.84
C ASN A 587 -8.02 -17.51 41.69
N LYS A 588 -9.15 -16.79 41.53
CA LYS A 588 -10.31 -16.88 42.43
C LYS A 588 -11.44 -17.83 41.97
N ARG A 589 -11.25 -18.62 40.91
CA ARG A 589 -12.23 -19.69 40.56
C ARG A 589 -12.09 -20.95 41.42
N ALA A 590 -11.14 -20.97 42.36
CA ALA A 590 -10.94 -22.01 43.37
C ALA A 590 -12.13 -22.21 44.32
N ASP A 591 -13.08 -21.26 44.38
CA ASP A 591 -14.32 -21.39 45.15
C ASP A 591 -15.38 -22.26 44.42
N ALA A 592 -15.12 -22.65 43.16
CA ALA A 592 -15.90 -23.66 42.46
C ALA A 592 -15.45 -25.06 42.90
N SER A 593 -16.40 -25.95 43.17
CA SER A 593 -16.08 -27.32 43.60
C SER A 593 -15.41 -28.10 42.45
N GLY A 594 -14.08 -28.25 42.48
CA GLY A 594 -13.29 -29.04 41.53
C GLY A 594 -12.05 -28.31 40.98
N ALA A 595 -11.11 -29.06 40.42
CA ALA A 595 -9.94 -28.51 39.72
C ALA A 595 -10.38 -27.84 38.40
N LEU A 596 -10.59 -26.53 38.42
CA LEU A 596 -10.82 -25.76 37.20
C LEU A 596 -9.49 -25.15 36.71
N PRO A 597 -9.20 -25.16 35.40
CA PRO A 597 -7.95 -24.61 34.88
C PRO A 597 -7.91 -23.09 35.12
N GLU A 598 -6.81 -22.55 35.67
CA GLU A 598 -6.69 -21.12 36.03
C GLU A 598 -6.21 -20.23 34.88
N HIS A 599 -5.47 -20.79 33.92
CA HIS A 599 -4.99 -20.09 32.72
C HIS A 599 -6.05 -20.19 31.62
N ARG A 600 -6.66 -19.07 31.23
CA ARG A 600 -7.89 -19.07 30.42
C ARG A 600 -7.64 -19.01 28.93
N TYR A 601 -6.93 -17.97 28.51
CA TYR A 601 -6.54 -17.72 27.13
C TYR A 601 -5.14 -17.11 27.12
N TYR A 602 -4.48 -17.19 25.98
CA TYR A 602 -3.24 -16.46 25.72
C TYR A 602 -3.39 -15.64 24.44
N THR A 603 -2.73 -14.50 24.42
CA THR A 603 -2.53 -13.67 23.23
C THR A 603 -1.03 -13.47 23.08
N ASP A 604 -0.53 -13.58 21.85
CA ASP A 604 0.88 -13.33 21.54
C ASP A 604 0.94 -12.67 20.17
N SER A 605 1.08 -11.34 20.17
CA SER A 605 1.17 -10.58 18.91
C SER A 605 2.56 -10.63 18.31
N ALA A 606 3.59 -10.96 19.10
CA ALA A 606 4.92 -11.21 18.57
C ALA A 606 4.92 -12.46 17.66
N GLU A 607 4.18 -13.52 18.03
CA GLU A 607 4.01 -14.68 17.13
C GLU A 607 3.43 -14.28 15.76
N LYS A 608 2.56 -13.26 15.70
CA LYS A 608 1.95 -12.75 14.45
C LYS A 608 2.90 -11.90 13.61
N PHE A 609 3.63 -10.96 14.22
CA PHE A 609 4.57 -10.11 13.50
C PHE A 609 5.79 -10.88 12.95
N TYR A 610 6.23 -11.91 13.66
CA TYR A 610 7.43 -12.69 13.32
C TYR A 610 7.11 -14.11 12.81
N TYR A 611 5.85 -14.35 12.46
CA TYR A 611 5.35 -15.56 11.78
C TYR A 611 5.79 -16.86 12.48
N GLU A 612 5.78 -16.85 13.81
CA GLU A 612 6.18 -18.00 14.60
C GLU A 612 5.08 -19.08 14.59
N LEU A 613 5.50 -20.33 14.79
CA LEU A 613 4.56 -21.40 15.09
C LEU A 613 3.89 -21.12 16.44
N PRO A 614 2.57 -21.33 16.58
CA PRO A 614 1.88 -21.04 17.82
C PRO A 614 2.46 -21.86 18.97
N ALA A 615 2.83 -21.23 20.08
CA ALA A 615 3.46 -21.95 21.19
C ALA A 615 2.57 -23.06 21.78
N ASN A 616 1.27 -22.96 21.56
CA ASN A 616 0.30 -23.92 22.06
C ASN A 616 -0.11 -25.01 21.06
N ALA A 617 0.41 -25.01 19.83
CA ALA A 617 0.09 -26.03 18.83
C ALA A 617 0.81 -27.37 19.08
N GLY A 618 0.45 -28.40 18.32
CA GLY A 618 1.12 -29.71 18.30
C GLY A 618 1.35 -30.21 16.87
N TYR A 619 2.31 -31.12 16.68
CA TYR A 619 2.63 -31.71 15.39
C TYR A 619 3.29 -33.08 15.54
N THR A 620 3.39 -33.85 14.45
CA THR A 620 4.04 -35.16 14.41
C THR A 620 5.26 -35.14 13.48
N SER A 621 6.33 -35.81 13.90
CA SER A 621 7.57 -36.01 13.14
C SER A 621 8.04 -37.45 13.21
N GLY A 622 7.79 -38.19 12.13
CA GLY A 622 8.05 -39.63 12.07
C GLY A 622 7.30 -40.37 13.17
N THR A 623 8.02 -41.09 14.03
CA THR A 623 7.42 -41.83 15.16
C THR A 623 7.22 -41.02 16.44
N SER A 624 7.41 -39.70 16.43
CA SER A 624 7.30 -38.83 17.61
C SER A 624 6.31 -37.70 17.39
N SER A 625 5.69 -37.20 18.46
CA SER A 625 4.74 -36.09 18.40
C SER A 625 5.02 -35.07 19.49
N VAL A 626 4.92 -33.79 19.12
CA VAL A 626 4.83 -32.66 20.04
C VAL A 626 3.36 -32.47 20.39
N ALA A 627 3.03 -32.59 21.67
CA ALA A 627 1.66 -32.47 22.15
C ALA A 627 1.16 -31.02 22.05
N ASN A 628 -0.09 -30.86 21.60
CA ASN A 628 -0.81 -29.58 21.66
C ASN A 628 -1.05 -29.16 23.12
N TRP A 629 -0.92 -27.85 23.40
CA TRP A 629 -1.23 -27.26 24.70
C TRP A 629 -2.63 -26.59 24.65
N PRO A 630 -3.71 -27.27 25.07
CA PRO A 630 -5.04 -26.70 25.04
C PRO A 630 -5.15 -25.53 26.02
N MET A 631 -5.99 -24.55 25.70
CA MET A 631 -6.40 -23.49 26.62
C MET A 631 -7.94 -23.56 26.74
N PRO A 632 -8.52 -23.44 27.95
CA PRO A 632 -7.88 -23.17 29.24
C PRO A 632 -7.07 -24.36 29.80
N ALA A 633 -6.04 -24.09 30.62
CA ALA A 633 -5.13 -25.10 31.21
C ALA A 633 -4.73 -24.82 32.67
N GLU A 634 -4.32 -25.87 33.38
CA GLU A 634 -3.78 -25.75 34.75
C GLU A 634 -2.40 -25.07 34.76
N GLY A 635 -1.56 -25.38 33.79
CA GLY A 635 -0.24 -24.76 33.62
C GLY A 635 -0.20 -23.71 32.52
N GLU A 636 0.77 -22.81 32.61
CA GLU A 636 1.04 -21.80 31.60
C GLU A 636 1.48 -22.47 30.27
N PRO A 637 1.07 -21.98 29.10
CA PRO A 637 1.65 -22.38 27.82
C PRO A 637 3.19 -22.28 27.80
N PRO A 638 3.89 -23.10 26.99
CA PRO A 638 5.35 -23.04 26.91
C PRO A 638 5.86 -21.71 26.28
N HIS A 639 7.15 -21.41 26.46
CA HIS A 639 7.80 -20.24 25.85
C HIS A 639 7.61 -20.20 24.34
N ALA A 640 7.89 -21.32 23.69
CA ALA A 640 7.67 -21.57 22.28
C ALA A 640 7.30 -23.05 22.11
N ILE A 641 6.76 -23.40 20.95
CA ILE A 641 6.58 -24.79 20.58
C ILE A 641 7.95 -25.50 20.54
N ASP A 642 7.99 -26.78 20.89
CA ASP A 642 9.20 -27.59 20.70
C ASP A 642 9.54 -27.65 19.20
N LYS A 643 10.79 -27.36 18.85
CA LYS A 643 11.30 -27.27 17.47
C LYS A 643 12.28 -28.42 17.13
N SER A 644 12.28 -29.48 17.94
CA SER A 644 13.20 -30.63 17.82
C SER A 644 12.67 -31.79 16.97
N GLY A 645 11.53 -31.63 16.29
CA GLY A 645 10.93 -32.70 15.47
C GLY A 645 11.89 -33.36 14.50
N LEU A 646 12.50 -32.56 13.61
CA LEU A 646 13.44 -33.07 12.60
C LEU A 646 14.73 -33.61 13.22
N SER A 647 15.32 -32.91 14.19
CA SER A 647 16.56 -33.37 14.85
C SER A 647 16.35 -34.67 15.63
N GLY A 648 15.16 -34.85 16.22
CA GLY A 648 14.74 -36.10 16.84
C GLY A 648 14.62 -37.24 15.83
N VAL A 649 14.03 -36.99 14.65
CA VAL A 649 13.97 -37.98 13.55
C VAL A 649 15.38 -38.38 13.10
N VAL A 650 16.26 -37.40 12.84
CA VAL A 650 17.66 -37.63 12.46
C VAL A 650 18.37 -38.49 13.49
N THR A 651 18.23 -38.17 14.78
CA THR A 651 18.84 -38.93 15.88
C THR A 651 18.37 -40.39 15.91
N ARG A 652 17.08 -40.64 15.67
CA ARG A 652 16.52 -42.00 15.65
C ARG A 652 17.03 -42.81 14.45
N ILE A 653 17.12 -42.21 13.27
CA ILE A 653 17.71 -42.86 12.09
C ILE A 653 19.19 -43.18 12.33
N GLN A 654 19.92 -42.28 12.97
CA GLN A 654 21.35 -42.43 13.26
C GLN A 654 21.66 -43.34 14.46
N SER A 655 20.65 -43.95 15.09
CA SER A 655 20.85 -44.91 16.19
C SER A 655 21.86 -46.00 15.82
N THR A 656 22.68 -46.43 16.79
CA THR A 656 23.72 -47.46 16.57
C THR A 656 23.21 -48.89 16.73
N THR A 657 21.93 -49.06 17.08
CA THR A 657 21.30 -50.36 17.32
C THR A 657 19.85 -50.39 16.84
N VAL A 658 19.40 -51.56 16.37
CA VAL A 658 18.01 -51.87 16.04
C VAL A 658 17.58 -53.22 16.59
N SER A 659 16.27 -53.44 16.72
CA SER A 659 15.69 -54.73 17.10
C SER A 659 15.05 -55.40 15.88
N CYS A 660 15.53 -56.59 15.52
CA CYS A 660 14.96 -57.45 14.49
C CYS A 660 14.39 -58.70 15.17
N ASP A 661 13.07 -58.83 15.24
CA ASP A 661 12.35 -59.94 15.87
C ASP A 661 12.86 -60.28 17.29
N GLY A 662 13.11 -59.25 18.10
CA GLY A 662 13.58 -59.39 19.47
C GLY A 662 15.11 -59.57 19.62
N VAL A 663 15.85 -59.65 18.51
CA VAL A 663 17.32 -59.68 18.51
C VAL A 663 17.87 -58.27 18.31
N SER A 664 18.73 -57.82 19.24
CA SER A 664 19.44 -56.55 19.12
C SER A 664 20.62 -56.68 18.17
N ILE A 665 20.67 -55.82 17.15
CA ILE A 665 21.72 -55.77 16.14
C ILE A 665 22.35 -54.39 16.17
N GLY A 666 23.67 -54.33 16.35
CA GLY A 666 24.44 -53.09 16.35
C GLY A 666 25.19 -52.83 15.05
N VAL A 667 25.64 -51.59 14.85
CA VAL A 667 26.47 -51.16 13.71
C VAL A 667 27.75 -51.99 13.53
N GLY A 668 28.28 -52.59 14.62
CA GLY A 668 29.43 -53.48 14.61
C GLY A 668 29.16 -54.91 14.16
N ALA A 669 27.92 -55.24 13.75
CA ALA A 669 27.53 -56.59 13.33
C ALA A 669 28.38 -57.11 12.15
N ALA A 670 28.38 -58.44 11.96
CA ALA A 670 29.14 -59.10 10.91
C ALA A 670 28.69 -58.64 9.51
N GLY A 671 29.64 -58.35 8.64
CA GLY A 671 29.35 -58.00 7.23
C GLY A 671 29.09 -59.23 6.35
N THR A 672 29.53 -60.41 6.78
CA THR A 672 29.51 -61.62 5.95
C THR A 672 28.56 -62.67 6.53
N ILE A 673 27.67 -63.20 5.68
CA ILE A 673 26.96 -64.44 5.96
C ILE A 673 27.87 -65.60 5.52
N PRO A 674 28.18 -66.56 6.41
CA PRO A 674 29.07 -67.66 6.06
C PRO A 674 28.40 -68.68 5.12
N VAL A 675 29.19 -69.66 4.66
CA VAL A 675 28.68 -70.85 3.96
C VAL A 675 27.82 -71.64 4.94
N ASP A 676 26.73 -72.27 4.47
CA ASP A 676 25.96 -73.17 5.33
C ASP A 676 26.82 -74.36 5.76
N ASP A 677 26.61 -74.85 6.99
CA ASP A 677 27.25 -76.08 7.46
C ASP A 677 26.74 -77.30 6.67
N ASN A 678 27.37 -78.46 6.87
CA ASN A 678 26.77 -79.72 6.48
C ASN A 678 25.57 -80.01 7.40
N THR A 679 24.35 -79.79 6.92
CA THR A 679 23.12 -80.01 7.69
C THR A 679 22.50 -81.38 7.43
N THR A 680 23.24 -82.32 6.80
CA THR A 680 22.76 -83.69 6.55
C THR A 680 22.26 -84.32 7.83
N THR A 681 20.99 -84.73 7.84
CA THR A 681 20.37 -85.32 9.02
C THR A 681 21.09 -86.61 9.39
N PRO A 682 21.68 -86.70 10.61
CA PRO A 682 22.30 -87.94 11.07
C PRO A 682 21.22 -89.01 11.29
N SER A 683 21.63 -90.27 11.44
CA SER A 683 20.69 -91.33 11.83
C SER A 683 19.88 -90.91 13.07
N LEU A 684 18.56 -91.05 13.01
CA LEU A 684 17.65 -90.68 14.11
C LEU A 684 17.20 -91.87 14.95
N SER A 685 17.73 -93.05 14.66
CA SER A 685 17.58 -94.22 15.50
C SER A 685 18.82 -95.10 15.38
N GLY A 686 19.07 -95.90 16.41
CA GLY A 686 20.22 -96.80 16.45
C GLY A 686 20.21 -97.67 17.69
N THR A 687 21.26 -98.49 17.83
CA THR A 687 21.52 -99.32 19.01
C THR A 687 22.55 -98.65 19.92
N THR A 688 22.43 -98.79 21.25
CA THR A 688 23.45 -98.34 22.21
C THR A 688 24.56 -99.39 22.32
N TRP A 689 25.84 -98.98 22.32
CA TRP A 689 27.13 -99.73 22.50
C TRP A 689 27.12 -101.28 22.33
N PRO A 690 28.01 -101.88 21.51
CA PRO A 690 29.25 -101.30 20.98
C PRO A 690 29.14 -100.71 19.56
N TYR A 691 27.92 -100.58 19.00
CA TYR A 691 27.78 -100.34 17.56
C TYR A 691 27.40 -98.91 17.12
N ASN A 692 26.89 -98.01 17.97
CA ASN A 692 26.69 -96.60 17.64
C ASN A 692 26.81 -95.68 18.87
N ASP A 693 27.42 -94.51 18.71
CA ASP A 693 27.41 -93.44 19.70
C ASP A 693 26.02 -92.77 19.71
N THR A 694 25.31 -92.83 20.84
CA THR A 694 24.01 -92.16 21.02
C THR A 694 24.18 -90.65 20.98
N PRO A 695 23.42 -89.89 20.16
CA PRO A 695 23.52 -88.44 20.14
C PRO A 695 23.03 -87.82 21.45
N SER A 696 23.50 -86.62 21.77
CA SER A 696 23.02 -85.85 22.92
C SER A 696 21.85 -84.93 22.52
N ALA A 697 20.84 -84.81 23.38
CA ALA A 697 19.83 -83.77 23.23
C ALA A 697 20.52 -82.39 23.26
N GLY A 698 20.22 -81.53 22.29
CA GLY A 698 20.89 -80.23 22.11
C GLY A 698 22.12 -80.25 21.20
N GLN A 699 22.60 -81.43 20.77
CA GLN A 699 23.76 -81.52 19.86
C GLN A 699 23.48 -80.81 18.53
N THR A 700 24.33 -79.84 18.18
CA THR A 700 24.30 -79.14 16.88
C THR A 700 24.57 -80.09 15.73
N ILE A 701 23.71 -80.06 14.72
CA ILE A 701 23.93 -80.70 13.42
C ILE A 701 24.62 -79.70 12.48
N GLY A 702 24.12 -78.46 12.43
CA GLY A 702 24.74 -77.38 11.68
C GLY A 702 23.88 -76.12 11.64
N HIS A 703 24.44 -75.04 11.13
CA HIS A 703 23.75 -73.78 10.86
C HIS A 703 23.51 -73.60 9.36
N TYR A 704 22.35 -73.02 9.02
CA TYR A 704 22.07 -72.58 7.65
C TYR A 704 21.33 -71.24 7.66
N TYR A 705 21.50 -70.44 6.61
CA TYR A 705 20.99 -69.07 6.59
C TYR A 705 19.88 -68.90 5.57
N THR A 706 18.78 -68.30 5.99
CA THR A 706 17.59 -68.10 5.14
C THR A 706 17.14 -66.65 5.17
N LYS A 707 16.49 -66.23 4.09
CA LYS A 707 15.76 -64.96 4.04
C LYS A 707 14.30 -65.21 4.47
N GLY A 708 13.84 -64.54 5.51
CA GLY A 708 12.43 -64.56 5.90
C GLY A 708 11.52 -63.71 5.00
N ALA A 709 10.21 -63.84 5.21
CA ALA A 709 9.20 -63.03 4.52
C ALA A 709 9.29 -61.54 4.87
N ASN A 710 9.85 -61.24 6.05
CA ASN A 710 10.12 -59.88 6.52
C ASN A 710 11.40 -59.25 5.91
N ASN A 711 12.04 -59.94 4.95
CA ASN A 711 13.32 -59.56 4.33
C ASN A 711 14.53 -59.56 5.27
N TYR A 712 14.41 -60.04 6.51
CA TYR A 712 15.57 -60.29 7.38
C TYR A 712 16.20 -61.63 7.08
N ILE A 713 17.49 -61.74 7.43
CA ILE A 713 18.25 -62.97 7.38
C ILE A 713 18.18 -63.65 8.74
N TYR A 714 17.94 -64.95 8.75
CA TYR A 714 17.90 -65.77 9.95
C TYR A 714 19.06 -66.75 9.99
N ASP A 715 19.58 -66.96 11.19
CA ASP A 715 20.39 -68.11 11.53
C ASP A 715 19.44 -69.24 11.98
N ASN A 716 19.51 -70.36 11.27
CA ASN A 716 18.70 -71.54 11.56
C ASN A 716 19.61 -72.60 12.18
N HIS A 717 19.59 -72.68 13.51
CA HIS A 717 20.36 -73.66 14.27
C HIS A 717 19.66 -75.01 14.23
N TYR A 718 20.15 -75.92 13.38
CA TYR A 718 19.62 -77.28 13.26
C TYR A 718 20.29 -78.20 14.28
N ARG A 719 19.52 -78.82 15.16
CA ARG A 719 20.03 -79.64 16.26
C ARG A 719 19.15 -80.84 16.60
N ILE A 720 19.73 -81.75 17.37
CA ILE A 720 18.99 -82.81 18.07
C ILE A 720 18.11 -82.18 19.15
N ASN A 721 16.81 -82.48 19.12
CA ASN A 721 15.81 -81.90 20.01
C ASN A 721 15.60 -82.79 21.24
N THR A 722 15.18 -84.03 21.01
CA THR A 722 14.99 -85.04 22.07
C THR A 722 15.70 -86.32 21.70
N VAL A 723 16.13 -87.07 22.71
CA VAL A 723 16.68 -88.41 22.58
C VAL A 723 16.00 -89.29 23.62
N THR A 724 15.42 -90.39 23.17
CA THR A 724 14.77 -91.38 24.03
C THR A 724 15.52 -92.69 23.90
N VAL A 725 16.11 -93.16 25.01
CA VAL A 725 16.81 -94.44 25.08
C VAL A 725 15.85 -95.49 25.63
N ASN A 726 15.68 -96.59 24.90
CA ASN A 726 14.85 -97.72 25.29
C ASN A 726 15.72 -98.86 25.82
N SER A 727 15.87 -98.89 27.15
CA SER A 727 16.72 -99.85 27.87
C SER A 727 16.31 -101.32 27.69
N GLY A 728 15.04 -101.59 27.33
CA GLY A 728 14.55 -102.96 27.10
C GLY A 728 14.96 -103.58 25.76
N SER A 729 15.41 -102.77 24.80
CA SER A 729 15.82 -103.21 23.45
C SER A 729 17.21 -102.72 23.04
N ASN A 730 17.96 -102.05 23.93
CA ASN A 730 19.21 -101.35 23.63
C ASN A 730 19.13 -100.46 22.38
N THR A 731 17.99 -99.78 22.18
CA THR A 731 17.80 -98.85 21.06
C THR A 731 17.63 -97.42 21.55
N TRP A 732 17.84 -96.47 20.67
CA TRP A 732 17.51 -95.06 20.89
C TRP A 732 16.77 -94.50 19.69
N VAL A 733 15.93 -93.49 19.93
CA VAL A 733 15.25 -92.69 18.91
C VAL A 733 15.47 -91.23 19.24
N ALA A 734 15.82 -90.43 18.24
CA ALA A 734 16.03 -89.00 18.36
C ALA A 734 15.06 -88.22 17.47
N THR A 735 14.73 -86.99 17.85
CA THR A 735 14.04 -86.03 17.00
C THR A 735 14.92 -84.82 16.74
N THR A 736 14.66 -84.08 15.67
CA THR A 736 15.40 -82.85 15.34
C THR A 736 14.50 -81.62 15.46
N ARG A 737 15.10 -80.47 15.70
CA ARG A 737 14.44 -79.16 15.72
C ARG A 737 15.37 -78.12 15.10
N THR A 738 14.76 -77.08 14.53
CA THR A 738 15.46 -75.87 14.12
C THR A 738 15.04 -74.73 15.04
N ASP A 739 16.02 -74.11 15.68
CA ASP A 739 15.81 -72.85 16.38
C ASP A 739 16.17 -71.70 15.43
N VAL A 740 15.24 -70.76 15.27
CA VAL A 740 15.32 -69.68 14.28
C VAL A 740 15.47 -68.36 15.02
N SER A 741 16.51 -67.59 14.69
CA SER A 741 16.73 -66.25 15.24
C SER A 741 17.27 -65.31 14.16
N ALA A 742 16.95 -64.01 14.27
CA ALA A 742 17.47 -63.04 13.33
C ALA A 742 19.00 -63.00 13.41
N PHE A 743 19.67 -63.12 12.27
CA PHE A 743 21.12 -63.15 12.21
C PHE A 743 21.70 -61.75 12.49
N VAL A 744 22.68 -61.66 13.38
CA VAL A 744 23.34 -60.41 13.76
C VAL A 744 24.31 -59.98 12.64
N CYS A 745 23.77 -59.31 11.63
CA CYS A 745 24.53 -58.87 10.45
C CYS A 745 24.20 -57.43 10.03
N ARG A 746 25.14 -56.80 9.31
CA ARG A 746 25.01 -55.41 8.82
C ARG A 746 23.83 -55.22 7.87
N TYR A 747 23.51 -56.22 7.07
CA TYR A 747 22.34 -56.15 6.19
C TYR A 747 21.05 -56.01 7.01
N ASN A 748 20.84 -56.84 8.04
CA ASN A 748 19.64 -56.74 8.89
C ASN A 748 19.58 -55.40 9.64
N PHE A 749 20.75 -54.90 10.08
CA PHE A 749 20.87 -53.57 10.68
C PHE A 749 20.36 -52.47 9.73
N ALA A 750 20.93 -52.36 8.53
CA ALA A 750 20.53 -51.35 7.55
C ALA A 750 19.09 -51.55 7.04
N GLN A 751 18.67 -52.80 6.81
CA GLN A 751 17.31 -53.14 6.36
C GLN A 751 16.25 -52.67 7.37
N LYS A 752 16.47 -52.86 8.68
CA LYS A 752 15.51 -52.45 9.71
C LYS A 752 15.45 -50.93 9.91
N HIS A 753 16.55 -50.22 9.67
CA HIS A 753 16.56 -48.76 9.71
C HIS A 753 15.73 -48.13 8.60
N ILE A 754 15.76 -48.71 7.39
CA ILE A 754 15.11 -48.11 6.21
C ILE A 754 13.69 -48.62 6.02
N TYR A 755 13.43 -49.87 6.36
CA TYR A 755 12.17 -50.55 6.08
C TYR A 755 11.60 -51.21 7.32
N GLU A 756 10.27 -51.22 7.41
CA GLU A 756 9.59 -52.09 8.36
C GLU A 756 9.63 -53.55 7.89
N SER A 757 9.16 -54.46 8.75
CA SER A 757 9.11 -55.89 8.48
C SER A 757 8.45 -56.18 7.12
N GLY A 758 9.20 -56.77 6.18
CA GLY A 758 8.72 -57.10 4.83
C GLY A 758 8.78 -55.95 3.83
N GLY A 759 9.18 -54.76 4.28
CA GLY A 759 9.31 -53.56 3.47
C GLY A 759 10.44 -53.61 2.44
N ASN A 760 10.26 -52.84 1.38
CA ASN A 760 11.25 -52.56 0.34
C ASN A 760 10.98 -51.16 -0.24
N ALA A 761 11.77 -50.76 -1.25
CA ALA A 761 11.70 -49.43 -1.86
C ALA A 761 10.29 -48.99 -2.31
N ASN A 762 9.39 -49.94 -2.59
CA ASN A 762 8.06 -49.70 -3.13
C ASN A 762 6.91 -50.05 -2.17
N THR A 763 7.20 -50.45 -0.92
CA THR A 763 6.17 -50.85 0.05
C THR A 763 6.28 -50.07 1.35
N THR A 764 6.72 -50.68 2.44
CA THR A 764 6.67 -50.11 3.78
C THR A 764 8.05 -49.64 4.24
N MET A 765 8.32 -48.34 4.09
CA MET A 765 9.50 -47.70 4.71
C MET A 765 9.31 -47.56 6.22
N ASN A 766 10.42 -47.47 6.93
CA ASN A 766 10.44 -47.01 8.32
C ASN A 766 9.87 -45.59 8.39
N ALA A 767 9.04 -45.32 9.40
CA ALA A 767 8.31 -44.06 9.50
C ALA A 767 9.22 -42.82 9.62
N ASP A 768 10.39 -42.93 10.23
CA ASP A 768 11.34 -41.81 10.34
C ASP A 768 12.04 -41.54 9.00
N VAL A 769 12.46 -42.58 8.29
CA VAL A 769 13.03 -42.43 6.94
C VAL A 769 11.99 -41.92 5.95
N GLN A 770 10.77 -42.43 6.05
CA GLN A 770 9.62 -41.93 5.28
C GLN A 770 9.39 -40.44 5.57
N PHE A 771 9.48 -40.03 6.83
CA PHE A 771 9.33 -38.64 7.21
C PHE A 771 10.42 -37.74 6.61
N ILE A 772 11.69 -38.14 6.64
CA ILE A 772 12.76 -37.41 5.94
C ILE A 772 12.45 -37.31 4.45
N ARG A 773 12.02 -38.42 3.83
CA ARG A 773 11.70 -38.44 2.41
C ARG A 773 10.64 -37.41 2.05
N ASP A 774 9.55 -37.38 2.82
CA ASP A 774 8.45 -36.48 2.55
C ASP A 774 8.80 -35.02 2.93
N THR A 775 9.69 -34.81 3.89
CA THR A 775 10.23 -33.48 4.23
C THR A 775 11.01 -32.88 3.06
N VAL A 776 11.86 -33.68 2.41
CA VAL A 776 12.59 -33.27 1.21
C VAL A 776 11.62 -32.94 0.08
N GLY A 777 10.58 -33.76 -0.12
CA GLY A 777 9.54 -33.50 -1.11
C GLY A 777 8.78 -32.19 -0.85
N ASP A 778 8.41 -31.92 0.40
CA ASP A 778 7.77 -30.65 0.79
C ASP A 778 8.69 -29.45 0.52
N LEU A 779 9.99 -29.56 0.85
CA LEU A 779 10.99 -28.50 0.59
C LEU A 779 11.22 -28.28 -0.91
N GLN A 780 11.31 -29.35 -1.70
CA GLN A 780 11.42 -29.27 -3.17
C GLN A 780 10.17 -28.65 -3.80
N SER A 781 8.98 -28.88 -3.24
CA SER A 781 7.73 -28.29 -3.75
C SER A 781 7.68 -26.76 -3.58
N ILE A 782 8.49 -26.19 -2.69
CA ILE A 782 8.57 -24.75 -2.43
C ILE A 782 9.87 -24.12 -2.95
N VAL A 783 10.72 -24.89 -3.64
CA VAL A 783 11.98 -24.46 -4.27
C VAL A 783 11.78 -23.36 -5.32
N SER A 784 10.57 -23.18 -5.83
CA SER A 784 10.28 -22.11 -6.80
C SER A 784 10.28 -20.72 -6.15
N PHE A 785 10.25 -20.64 -4.82
CA PHE A 785 10.39 -19.40 -4.08
C PHE A 785 11.87 -19.12 -3.81
N ARG A 786 12.34 -17.97 -4.29
CA ARG A 786 13.61 -17.37 -3.88
C ARG A 786 13.28 -16.07 -3.17
N ASP A 787 13.98 -15.80 -2.09
CA ASP A 787 13.91 -14.49 -1.46
C ASP A 787 14.30 -13.41 -2.48
N PRO A 788 13.38 -12.50 -2.85
CA PRO A 788 13.61 -11.55 -3.93
C PRO A 788 14.55 -10.40 -3.54
N ILE A 789 14.82 -10.21 -2.24
CA ILE A 789 15.60 -9.08 -1.72
C ILE A 789 17.02 -9.54 -1.36
N ILE A 790 17.19 -10.82 -1.00
CA ILE A 790 18.41 -11.33 -0.38
C ILE A 790 18.96 -12.50 -1.19
N SER A 791 20.18 -12.33 -1.71
CA SER A 791 20.87 -13.36 -2.51
C SER A 791 21.94 -14.15 -1.73
N GLY A 792 22.28 -13.73 -0.51
CA GLY A 792 23.33 -14.33 0.32
C GLY A 792 22.82 -15.05 1.57
N ALA A 793 23.75 -15.51 2.40
CA ALA A 793 23.46 -16.00 3.75
C ALA A 793 23.63 -14.85 4.77
N GLU A 794 22.51 -14.25 5.19
CA GLU A 794 22.46 -13.15 6.16
C GLU A 794 22.86 -13.58 7.57
N ALA A 795 22.61 -14.85 7.93
CA ALA A 795 23.09 -15.40 9.20
C ALA A 795 24.60 -15.70 9.20
N GLY A 796 25.33 -15.27 8.15
CA GLY A 796 26.76 -15.50 7.98
C GLY A 796 27.10 -16.98 7.96
N GLY A 797 28.17 -17.38 8.66
CA GLY A 797 28.61 -18.78 8.74
C GLY A 797 27.60 -19.75 9.41
N SER A 798 26.58 -19.20 10.09
CA SER A 798 25.51 -19.98 10.70
C SER A 798 24.35 -20.25 9.73
N GLY A 799 24.27 -19.55 8.60
CA GLY A 799 23.21 -19.66 7.60
C GLY A 799 23.58 -20.54 6.40
N ILE A 800 22.62 -20.69 5.50
CA ILE A 800 22.80 -21.26 4.15
C ILE A 800 21.94 -20.46 3.18
N SER A 801 22.52 -20.06 2.05
CA SER A 801 21.80 -19.30 1.03
C SER A 801 20.67 -20.13 0.40
N ASP A 802 19.71 -19.47 -0.26
CA ASP A 802 18.66 -20.16 -1.01
C ASP A 802 19.32 -21.07 -2.07
N ALA A 803 20.17 -20.49 -2.92
CA ALA A 803 20.84 -21.21 -4.00
C ALA A 803 21.60 -22.47 -3.53
N ASP A 804 22.35 -22.38 -2.43
CA ASP A 804 23.10 -23.52 -1.90
C ASP A 804 22.17 -24.60 -1.33
N PHE A 805 21.12 -24.19 -0.60
CA PHE A 805 20.18 -25.13 -0.01
C PHE A 805 19.38 -25.89 -1.08
N ASP A 806 18.97 -25.20 -2.14
CA ASP A 806 18.19 -25.78 -3.21
C ASP A 806 19.04 -26.66 -4.14
N THR A 807 20.28 -26.26 -4.39
CA THR A 807 21.26 -27.10 -5.11
C THR A 807 21.48 -28.42 -4.35
N TYR A 808 21.60 -28.34 -3.03
CA TYR A 808 21.74 -29.50 -2.17
C TYR A 808 20.49 -30.40 -2.20
N LEU A 809 19.29 -29.82 -2.04
CA LEU A 809 18.03 -30.56 -2.05
C LEU A 809 17.70 -31.22 -3.39
N ALA A 810 18.29 -30.74 -4.50
CA ALA A 810 18.07 -31.33 -5.82
C ALA A 810 18.65 -32.76 -5.94
N THR A 811 19.69 -33.08 -5.16
CA THR A 811 20.36 -34.38 -5.20
C THR A 811 20.21 -35.15 -3.90
N GLU A 812 20.30 -34.48 -2.75
CA GLU A 812 20.37 -35.11 -1.45
C GLU A 812 19.19 -34.76 -0.55
N PRO A 813 18.85 -35.62 0.43
CA PRO A 813 19.42 -36.95 0.75
C PRO A 813 18.87 -38.11 -0.12
N TYR A 814 18.16 -37.82 -1.22
CA TYR A 814 17.54 -38.84 -2.07
C TYR A 814 18.55 -39.72 -2.81
N GLY A 815 19.67 -39.16 -3.27
CA GLY A 815 20.72 -39.90 -3.96
C GLY A 815 21.27 -41.04 -3.11
N ASP A 816 21.66 -40.73 -1.87
CA ASP A 816 22.18 -41.74 -0.95
C ASP A 816 21.13 -42.76 -0.50
N LEU A 817 19.88 -42.31 -0.25
CA LEU A 817 18.78 -43.22 0.08
C LEU A 817 18.49 -44.22 -1.04
N ALA A 818 18.51 -43.76 -2.31
CA ALA A 818 18.29 -44.61 -3.48
C ALA A 818 19.43 -45.62 -3.68
N SER A 819 20.67 -45.19 -3.50
CA SER A 819 21.87 -46.04 -3.61
C SER A 819 21.86 -47.15 -2.56
N LEU A 820 21.53 -46.81 -1.32
CA LEU A 820 21.39 -47.77 -0.22
C LEU A 820 20.21 -48.73 -0.45
N SER A 821 19.06 -48.24 -0.90
CA SER A 821 17.89 -49.07 -1.25
C SER A 821 18.24 -50.10 -2.34
N THR A 822 19.02 -49.69 -3.33
CA THR A 822 19.52 -50.56 -4.41
C THR A 822 20.49 -51.61 -3.89
N SER A 823 21.44 -51.22 -3.03
CA SER A 823 22.40 -52.13 -2.40
C SER A 823 21.73 -53.23 -1.58
N LEU A 824 20.75 -52.88 -0.75
CA LEU A 824 19.95 -53.86 0.02
C LEU A 824 19.22 -54.85 -0.90
N THR A 825 18.61 -54.34 -1.98
CA THR A 825 17.90 -55.17 -2.96
C THR A 825 18.85 -56.14 -3.67
N ASN A 826 20.00 -55.65 -4.14
CA ASN A 826 21.01 -56.46 -4.81
C ASN A 826 21.55 -57.56 -3.90
N TYR A 827 21.85 -57.24 -2.64
CA TYR A 827 22.32 -58.22 -1.66
C TYR A 827 21.30 -59.33 -1.41
N ARG A 828 20.04 -58.97 -1.22
CA ARG A 828 18.94 -59.91 -1.02
C ARG A 828 18.76 -60.83 -2.23
N ASN A 829 18.79 -60.28 -3.45
CA ASN A 829 18.68 -61.05 -4.68
C ASN A 829 19.87 -62.00 -4.85
N ALA A 830 21.09 -61.54 -4.54
CA ALA A 830 22.29 -62.36 -4.61
C ALA A 830 22.24 -63.53 -3.62
N LEU A 831 21.75 -63.32 -2.39
CA LEU A 831 21.57 -64.41 -1.42
C LEU A 831 20.56 -65.45 -1.90
N VAL A 832 19.41 -65.00 -2.43
CA VAL A 832 18.36 -65.89 -2.98
C VAL A 832 18.88 -66.69 -4.18
N ALA A 833 19.67 -66.06 -5.06
CA ALA A 833 20.25 -66.70 -6.24
C ALA A 833 21.25 -67.81 -5.91
N GLN A 834 21.80 -67.88 -4.70
CA GLN A 834 22.68 -68.98 -4.29
C GLN A 834 21.94 -70.33 -4.19
N GLY A 835 20.60 -70.34 -4.14
CA GLY A 835 19.81 -71.57 -4.11
C GLY A 835 20.13 -72.49 -2.92
N ARG A 836 20.47 -71.90 -1.76
CA ARG A 836 20.84 -72.65 -0.55
C ARG A 836 19.70 -73.60 -0.15
N THR A 837 20.01 -74.88 0.04
CA THR A 837 19.00 -75.93 0.28
C THR A 837 18.53 -76.00 1.73
N GLY A 838 19.24 -75.36 2.66
CA GLY A 838 18.83 -75.24 4.07
C GLY A 838 18.94 -76.54 4.87
N GLN A 839 17.84 -76.98 5.49
CA GLN A 839 17.80 -78.18 6.34
C GLN A 839 18.01 -79.46 5.51
N ASN A 840 18.86 -80.37 6.01
CA ASN A 840 19.19 -81.64 5.38
C ASN A 840 19.77 -81.50 3.97
N ASN A 841 20.80 -80.67 3.83
CA ASN A 841 21.40 -80.32 2.53
C ASN A 841 22.23 -81.44 1.87
N GLY A 842 22.39 -82.60 2.49
CA GLY A 842 23.16 -83.71 1.93
C GLY A 842 24.63 -83.36 1.66
N ASN A 843 25.18 -82.37 2.38
CA ASN A 843 26.48 -81.75 2.15
C ASN A 843 26.64 -81.09 0.75
N SER A 844 25.52 -80.83 0.07
CA SER A 844 25.40 -80.14 -1.22
C SER A 844 24.61 -78.84 -1.05
N GLY A 845 24.57 -77.95 -2.04
CA GLY A 845 23.68 -76.77 -1.98
C GLY A 845 23.92 -75.78 -0.81
N LYS A 846 25.16 -75.68 -0.31
CA LYS A 846 25.54 -74.84 0.85
C LYS A 846 25.73 -73.35 0.54
N GLY A 847 25.69 -72.99 -0.73
CA GLY A 847 26.04 -71.66 -1.22
C GLY A 847 27.52 -71.30 -0.99
N THR A 848 27.83 -70.01 -1.07
CA THR A 848 29.15 -69.43 -0.79
C THR A 848 29.01 -68.29 0.22
N ALA A 849 30.07 -67.98 0.95
CA ALA A 849 30.08 -66.79 1.81
C ALA A 849 29.74 -65.55 0.99
N ILE A 850 28.91 -64.66 1.53
CA ILE A 850 28.46 -63.44 0.86
C ILE A 850 28.57 -62.26 1.83
N THR A 851 29.12 -61.14 1.34
CA THR A 851 29.44 -59.97 2.15
C THR A 851 28.59 -58.77 1.75
N TYR A 852 27.94 -58.16 2.73
CA TYR A 852 27.28 -56.86 2.61
C TYR A 852 28.27 -55.75 2.97
N SER A 853 28.56 -54.87 2.01
CA SER A 853 29.37 -53.68 2.26
C SER A 853 28.61 -52.67 3.12
N ASN A 854 29.32 -51.98 4.01
CA ASN A 854 28.73 -50.92 4.83
C ASN A 854 28.78 -49.53 4.15
N SER A 855 29.37 -49.43 2.96
CA SER A 855 29.65 -48.13 2.32
C SER A 855 28.37 -47.31 2.12
N GLU A 856 27.33 -47.88 1.52
CA GLU A 856 26.07 -47.17 1.25
C GLU A 856 25.33 -46.77 2.53
N TRP A 857 25.35 -47.64 3.55
CA TRP A 857 24.76 -47.29 4.85
C TRP A 857 25.51 -46.14 5.51
N SER A 858 26.85 -46.16 5.45
CA SER A 858 27.68 -45.12 6.03
C SER A 858 27.49 -43.76 5.35
N SER A 859 27.28 -43.76 4.03
CA SER A 859 27.02 -42.53 3.25
C SER A 859 25.67 -41.95 3.63
N PHE A 860 24.59 -42.74 3.53
CA PHE A 860 23.25 -42.32 3.96
C PHE A 860 23.18 -41.88 5.43
N HIS A 861 23.83 -42.60 6.35
CA HIS A 861 23.87 -42.23 7.77
C HIS A 861 24.50 -40.85 7.99
N THR A 862 25.61 -40.58 7.30
CA THR A 862 26.28 -39.28 7.34
C THR A 862 25.39 -38.21 6.73
N GLU A 863 24.80 -38.49 5.58
CA GLU A 863 23.99 -37.56 4.81
C GLU A 863 22.71 -37.14 5.52
N VAL A 864 22.03 -38.04 6.24
CA VAL A 864 20.89 -37.67 7.10
C VAL A 864 21.31 -36.67 8.19
N GLY A 865 22.56 -36.76 8.68
CA GLY A 865 23.13 -35.77 9.59
C GLY A 865 23.43 -34.43 8.92
N THR A 866 23.95 -34.45 7.69
CA THR A 866 24.15 -33.27 6.84
C THR A 866 22.81 -32.58 6.56
N PHE A 867 21.77 -33.33 6.20
CA PHE A 867 20.42 -32.84 5.99
C PHE A 867 19.87 -32.11 7.21
N GLY A 868 19.96 -32.73 8.39
CA GLY A 868 19.57 -32.09 9.65
C GLY A 868 20.35 -30.80 9.92
N SER A 869 21.65 -30.78 9.64
CA SER A 869 22.51 -29.61 9.81
C SER A 869 22.15 -28.48 8.83
N ASN A 870 21.90 -28.80 7.56
CA ASN A 870 21.51 -27.82 6.54
C ASN A 870 20.12 -27.25 6.82
N CYS A 871 19.15 -28.06 7.27
CA CYS A 871 17.86 -27.57 7.76
C CYS A 871 18.02 -26.64 8.96
N GLY A 872 18.93 -26.94 9.90
CA GLY A 872 19.26 -26.05 11.02
C GLY A 872 19.86 -24.71 10.57
N LYS A 873 20.78 -24.73 9.60
CA LYS A 873 21.31 -23.51 8.97
C LYS A 873 20.23 -22.73 8.23
N ARG A 874 19.31 -23.42 7.57
CA ARG A 874 18.20 -22.79 6.85
C ARG A 874 17.24 -22.10 7.80
N VAL A 875 16.94 -22.72 8.94
CA VAL A 875 16.19 -22.07 10.03
C VAL A 875 16.91 -20.81 10.49
N ALA A 876 18.22 -20.88 10.78
CA ALA A 876 18.98 -19.73 11.26
C ALA A 876 18.97 -18.57 10.25
N GLU A 877 19.06 -18.89 8.96
CA GLU A 877 18.92 -17.93 7.87
C GLU A 877 17.53 -17.26 7.86
N ILE A 878 16.47 -18.06 7.91
CA ILE A 878 15.09 -17.54 7.93
C ILE A 878 14.82 -16.71 9.18
N ASP A 879 15.35 -17.13 10.32
CA ASP A 879 15.25 -16.43 11.61
C ASP A 879 15.97 -15.06 11.56
N ALA A 880 17.09 -14.95 10.84
CA ALA A 880 17.76 -13.67 10.59
C ALA A 880 16.93 -12.77 9.67
N ARG A 881 16.33 -13.35 8.61
CA ARG A 881 15.55 -12.61 7.61
C ARG A 881 14.20 -12.12 8.12
N ILE A 882 13.41 -12.95 8.80
CA ILE A 882 12.12 -12.54 9.38
C ILE A 882 12.35 -11.80 10.71
N GLY A 883 13.32 -12.25 11.49
CA GLY A 883 13.54 -11.84 12.88
C GLY A 883 12.85 -12.78 13.86
N VAL A 884 13.44 -12.93 15.06
CA VAL A 884 12.93 -13.78 16.14
C VAL A 884 12.75 -12.95 17.43
N PRO A 885 11.56 -12.93 18.04
CA PRO A 885 11.36 -12.30 19.33
C PRO A 885 12.03 -13.12 20.44
N THR A 886 12.53 -12.42 21.46
CA THR A 886 13.07 -13.05 22.67
C THR A 886 12.01 -13.12 23.75
N ARG A 887 12.06 -14.16 24.58
CA ARG A 887 11.15 -14.35 25.71
C ARG A 887 11.94 -14.60 26.99
N ALA A 888 11.40 -14.12 28.11
CA ALA A 888 11.97 -14.29 29.44
C ALA A 888 10.95 -14.91 30.41
N GLY A 889 11.35 -15.06 31.68
CA GLY A 889 10.54 -15.70 32.71
C GLY A 889 10.66 -17.22 32.74
N THR A 890 10.06 -17.85 33.73
CA THR A 890 10.02 -19.32 33.89
C THR A 890 8.58 -19.76 33.95
N ARG A 891 8.25 -20.81 33.19
CA ARG A 891 6.91 -21.36 33.10
C ARG A 891 6.29 -21.70 34.46
N ALA A 892 5.07 -21.25 34.72
CA ALA A 892 4.27 -21.73 35.85
C ALA A 892 3.87 -23.21 35.65
N GLN A 893 4.25 -24.07 36.60
CA GLN A 893 4.09 -25.54 36.50
C GLN A 893 2.90 -26.13 37.28
N GLY A 894 1.96 -25.30 37.75
CA GLY A 894 0.80 -25.80 38.49
C GLY A 894 -0.19 -24.71 38.89
N GLN A 895 -1.28 -25.12 39.55
CA GLN A 895 -2.32 -24.24 40.07
C GLN A 895 -1.77 -23.27 41.14
N GLY A 896 -2.39 -22.09 41.25
CA GLY A 896 -2.03 -21.03 42.20
C GLY A 896 -0.75 -20.26 41.86
N VAL A 897 -0.12 -20.55 40.72
CA VAL A 897 1.10 -19.87 40.27
C VAL A 897 0.76 -18.92 39.11
N PRO A 898 1.03 -17.62 39.25
CA PRO A 898 0.75 -16.67 38.19
C PRO A 898 1.64 -16.92 36.96
N PRO A 899 1.16 -16.60 35.75
CA PRO A 899 1.96 -16.68 34.53
C PRO A 899 3.16 -15.72 34.62
N ALA A 900 4.30 -16.17 34.12
CA ALA A 900 5.56 -15.43 34.23
C ALA A 900 6.30 -15.30 32.90
N ILE A 901 5.85 -15.95 31.83
CA ILE A 901 6.45 -15.85 30.50
C ILE A 901 5.95 -14.59 29.80
N TYR A 902 6.89 -13.80 29.29
CA TYR A 902 6.60 -12.62 28.49
C TYR A 902 7.62 -12.45 27.36
N VAL A 903 7.25 -11.64 26.37
CA VAL A 903 8.17 -11.22 25.30
C VAL A 903 9.11 -10.16 25.87
N SER A 904 10.39 -10.49 25.95
CA SER A 904 11.44 -9.62 26.53
C SER A 904 12.06 -8.67 25.52
N GLY A 905 11.92 -8.94 24.22
CA GLY A 905 12.47 -8.10 23.17
C GLY A 905 11.99 -8.52 21.80
N ILE A 906 11.87 -7.55 20.91
CA ILE A 906 11.66 -7.77 19.47
C ILE A 906 12.97 -7.57 18.71
N PRO A 907 13.10 -8.14 17.50
CA PRO A 907 14.22 -7.85 16.60
C PRO A 907 14.47 -6.35 16.45
N SER A 908 15.75 -5.95 16.48
CA SER A 908 16.16 -4.55 16.31
C SER A 908 16.16 -4.14 14.84
N SER A 909 15.82 -2.89 14.56
CA SER A 909 16.20 -2.25 13.30
C SER A 909 17.73 -2.12 13.28
N ASN A 910 18.41 -2.66 12.27
CA ASN A 910 19.86 -2.62 12.20
C ASN A 910 20.34 -1.17 12.03
N THR A 911 21.18 -0.67 12.95
CA THR A 911 21.70 0.72 12.94
C THR A 911 23.03 0.86 12.21
N THR A 912 23.63 -0.24 11.74
CA THR A 912 25.01 -0.30 11.21
C THR A 912 25.05 -0.90 9.79
N GLY A 913 24.05 -0.56 8.96
CA GLY A 913 24.08 -0.81 7.51
C GLY A 913 23.72 -2.22 7.03
N GLY A 914 23.34 -3.15 7.90
CA GLY A 914 22.72 -4.41 7.47
C GLY A 914 21.21 -4.28 7.30
N GLN A 915 20.59 -5.28 6.67
CA GLN A 915 19.16 -5.26 6.34
C GLN A 915 18.28 -5.37 7.59
N VAL A 916 17.12 -4.72 7.56
CA VAL A 916 16.11 -4.82 8.63
C VAL A 916 15.32 -6.12 8.44
N PRO A 917 15.14 -6.95 9.48
CA PRO A 917 14.33 -8.16 9.35
C PRO A 917 12.91 -7.86 8.89
N TYR A 918 12.35 -8.70 8.02
CA TYR A 918 11.03 -8.52 7.41
C TYR A 918 9.90 -8.37 8.42
N GLY A 919 9.88 -9.19 9.48
CA GLY A 919 8.90 -9.07 10.56
C GLY A 919 9.03 -7.74 11.32
N LYS A 920 10.27 -7.22 11.46
CA LYS A 920 10.51 -5.90 12.08
C LYS A 920 10.08 -4.77 11.16
N SER A 921 10.31 -4.91 9.85
CA SER A 921 9.81 -3.95 8.86
C SER A 921 8.27 -3.92 8.85
N LEU A 922 7.60 -5.08 8.88
CA LEU A 922 6.14 -5.17 9.06
C LEU A 922 5.69 -4.46 10.33
N TYR A 923 6.34 -4.75 11.47
CA TYR A 923 6.02 -4.11 12.74
C TYR A 923 6.13 -2.59 12.67
N ASN A 924 7.24 -2.05 12.14
CA ASN A 924 7.46 -0.60 12.07
C ASN A 924 6.38 0.08 11.23
N ASN A 925 6.05 -0.47 10.06
CA ASN A 925 5.02 0.09 9.18
C ASN A 925 3.63 0.08 9.83
N VAL A 926 3.26 -1.02 10.50
CA VAL A 926 2.02 -1.09 11.28
C VAL A 926 2.03 -0.09 12.43
N ASN A 927 3.16 0.06 13.12
CA ASN A 927 3.31 1.00 14.22
C ASN A 927 3.12 2.45 13.77
N HIS A 928 3.56 2.81 12.57
CA HIS A 928 3.29 4.15 12.02
C HIS A 928 1.81 4.37 11.69
N LEU A 929 1.10 3.32 11.26
CA LEU A 929 -0.32 3.43 10.89
C LEU A 929 -1.27 3.44 12.09
N LEU A 930 -0.97 2.62 13.12
CA LEU A 930 -1.88 2.30 14.23
C LEU A 930 -1.29 2.53 15.62
N GLY A 931 0.01 2.82 15.71
CA GLY A 931 0.65 3.27 16.94
C GLY A 931 0.25 4.72 17.21
N LYS A 932 -0.03 5.03 18.48
CA LYS A 932 -0.59 6.31 18.94
C LYS A 932 0.32 7.51 18.74
N ASP A 933 1.62 7.29 18.51
CA ASP A 933 2.57 8.37 18.22
C ASP A 933 2.18 9.13 16.94
N ILE A 934 1.75 8.42 15.90
CA ILE A 934 1.28 9.02 14.64
C ILE A 934 -0.22 8.75 14.44
N ASP A 935 -0.62 7.48 14.53
CA ASP A 935 -2.00 6.98 14.45
C ASP A 935 -2.76 7.42 13.19
N LEU A 936 -2.10 7.41 12.04
CA LEU A 936 -2.67 7.92 10.78
C LEU A 936 -3.99 7.25 10.43
N LEU A 937 -4.00 5.91 10.43
CA LEU A 937 -5.17 5.15 10.03
C LEU A 937 -6.24 5.14 11.12
N GLY A 938 -5.84 5.10 12.40
CA GLY A 938 -6.76 5.17 13.54
C GLY A 938 -7.50 6.50 13.61
N LYS A 939 -6.79 7.63 13.50
CA LYS A 939 -7.40 8.97 13.46
C LYS A 939 -8.34 9.13 12.28
N LEU A 940 -7.90 8.75 11.07
CA LEU A 940 -8.72 8.84 9.86
C LEU A 940 -10.02 8.02 9.99
N ILE A 941 -9.93 6.76 10.41
CA ILE A 941 -11.13 5.92 10.57
C ILE A 941 -12.01 6.44 11.71
N GLY A 942 -11.43 6.96 12.79
CA GLY A 942 -12.16 7.64 13.85
C GLY A 942 -12.94 8.86 13.35
N ASP A 943 -12.32 9.70 12.52
CA ASP A 943 -12.96 10.86 11.90
C ASP A 943 -14.13 10.43 11.00
N VAL A 944 -13.94 9.39 10.18
CA VAL A 944 -15.00 8.80 9.36
C VAL A 944 -16.16 8.27 10.21
N GLN A 945 -15.88 7.56 11.31
CA GLN A 945 -16.91 7.07 12.24
C GLN A 945 -17.64 8.21 12.96
N SER A 946 -16.95 9.32 13.21
CA SER A 946 -17.50 10.51 13.88
C SER A 946 -18.38 11.38 12.97
N LEU A 947 -18.32 11.20 11.65
CA LEU A 947 -19.00 12.05 10.66
C LEU A 947 -20.51 12.19 10.95
N SER A 948 -21.20 11.11 11.30
CA SER A 948 -22.62 11.14 11.68
C SER A 948 -22.88 12.03 12.91
N SER A 949 -21.97 12.01 13.88
CA SER A 949 -22.08 12.84 15.10
C SER A 949 -21.83 14.32 14.81
N LEU A 950 -20.91 14.64 13.89
CA LEU A 950 -20.66 16.01 13.41
C LEU A 950 -21.88 16.56 12.69
N ILE A 951 -22.53 15.76 11.85
CA ILE A 951 -23.75 16.14 11.14
C ILE A 951 -24.92 16.36 12.12
N ASP A 952 -25.05 15.53 13.15
CA ASP A 952 -26.03 15.72 14.21
C ASP A 952 -25.77 16.97 15.06
N LEU A 953 -24.51 17.41 15.20
CA LEU A 953 -24.18 18.67 15.86
C LEU A 953 -24.71 19.88 15.06
N VAL A 954 -24.54 19.85 13.74
CA VAL A 954 -25.11 20.85 12.82
C VAL A 954 -26.63 20.84 12.86
N LYS A 955 -27.28 19.65 12.90
CA LYS A 955 -28.75 19.52 13.11
C LYS A 955 -29.22 20.23 14.37
N LYS A 956 -28.51 20.04 15.48
CA LYS A 956 -28.86 20.64 16.77
C LYS A 956 -28.66 22.15 16.75
N ALA A 957 -27.59 22.63 16.11
CA ALA A 957 -27.33 24.06 15.91
C ALA A 957 -28.44 24.73 15.09
N ARG A 958 -28.88 24.10 13.99
CA ARG A 958 -30.02 24.54 13.18
C ARG A 958 -31.31 24.63 14.00
N ASN A 959 -31.62 23.59 14.76
CA ASN A 959 -32.79 23.59 15.62
C ASN A 959 -32.78 24.74 16.64
N LYS A 960 -31.61 25.07 17.20
CA LYS A 960 -31.48 26.26 18.06
C LYS A 960 -31.81 27.53 17.29
N PHE A 961 -31.21 27.74 16.11
CA PHE A 961 -31.43 28.93 15.29
C PHE A 961 -32.91 29.14 14.93
N GLU A 962 -33.62 28.08 14.54
CA GLU A 962 -35.05 28.14 14.20
C GLU A 962 -35.93 28.52 15.40
N ILE A 963 -35.68 27.90 16.56
CA ILE A 963 -36.38 28.22 17.83
C ILE A 963 -36.19 29.71 18.19
N TYR A 964 -34.97 30.23 18.04
CA TYR A 964 -34.66 31.62 18.38
C TYR A 964 -35.24 32.64 17.39
N ASN A 965 -35.53 32.24 16.15
CA ASN A 965 -36.24 33.06 15.17
C ASN A 965 -37.77 32.96 15.28
N GLY A 966 -38.29 32.35 16.36
CA GLY A 966 -39.73 32.23 16.61
C GLY A 966 -40.42 31.16 15.77
N ARG A 967 -39.65 30.20 15.24
CA ARG A 967 -40.13 29.04 14.47
C ARG A 967 -40.07 27.78 15.34
N ASP A 968 -40.83 26.76 14.97
CA ASP A 968 -40.90 25.53 15.75
C ASP A 968 -39.63 24.67 15.61
N LYS A 969 -39.35 23.85 16.63
CA LYS A 969 -38.25 22.89 16.59
C LYS A 969 -38.60 21.75 15.64
N GLU A 970 -37.63 21.30 14.85
CA GLU A 970 -37.68 20.01 14.19
C GLU A 970 -37.58 18.89 15.24
N TYR A 971 -38.66 18.15 15.38
CA TYR A 971 -38.63 16.86 16.05
C TYR A 971 -38.29 15.85 14.97
N SER A 972 -37.10 15.26 15.05
CA SER A 972 -36.68 14.18 14.15
C SER A 972 -37.84 13.20 13.94
N ASP A 973 -38.25 13.00 12.69
CA ASP A 973 -39.21 11.96 12.34
C ASP A 973 -38.68 10.57 12.73
N VAL A 974 -39.65 9.69 12.93
CA VAL A 974 -39.58 8.24 13.13
C VAL A 974 -38.69 7.55 12.11
#